data_AF-I3X0B2-F1
#
_entry.id   AF-I3X0B2-F1
#
_cell.length_a   1.000
_cell.length_b   1.000
_cell.length_c   1.000
_cell.angle_alpha   90.00
_cell.angle_beta   90.00
_cell.angle_gamma   90.00
#
_symmetry.space_group_name_H-M   'P 1'
#
loop_
_entity.id
_entity.type
_entity.pdbx_description
1 polymer ?
#
loop_
_entity_poly.entity_id
_entity_poly.type
_entity_poly.pdbx_seq_one_letter_code
_entity_poly.pdbx_strand_id
1 'polypeptide(L)'
;MEAWFALLVGIFFSVAVYLMLSKFIIRVLLGVAVLGNAVNLLIFTGGRLTRDVPPVIPEGADALAAPAANALPQALILTAIVISFSFFAFLLVLSWRAYRDLATDNTDEMRVAEPVDEPVPRLDIDRAMAASISPSADLSAALVQAPPTVAAWLVILPVAWCLAIGALLVMLRRPIGIHPAITIIGLAGLVLVNGLLLKEVAENGPLTMVMGRWLPPFGIAFTADLTGALFAFAASLVALVAGVFSLGDINDSGRRYGFYPLLMLLMAGVSGAFLTGDIFNLYVWFEVLLISSFGLLVLGSEPEQIDGTVKYGFLNLVGTTLFLIATGYLYAVFGTLNMADIARKAEGLRDSVPLVTLAGLFTLAFAMKAAAFPVNFWLPASYHTPRVVVSALFGGLLTKVGVYALVRVMVMLFPVEREELSFILAVAGALTMIVGVLGAMAQTDFRRILGYLIVSGIGSMLAGIAVGGPGGIGGAIFYALHSMLVITGLYFASGIAMRLGGSASIATLAGLYRRHAGFAALTLMLCFAVSGLPPFSGFWPKVMLVKAALDIGAWWLAAALLLAGFLTTIVTGRLFLLAFWREGTRAGSEAVSLSPAALAPLAVLTGLTLLIGLYPEPLLAMIQNAAAGLAEPSAYVNSVFPGGP
;
A
#
# COMPACT_ATOMS: atom_id res chain seq x y z
N MET A 1 13.67 32.54 17.74
CA MET A 1 13.53 32.06 16.34
C MET A 1 12.41 31.04 16.23
N GLU A 2 12.38 30.02 17.09
CA GLU A 2 11.41 28.92 17.03
C GLU A 2 9.93 29.36 17.10
N ALA A 3 9.57 30.32 17.96
CA ALA A 3 8.20 30.85 18.04
C ALA A 3 7.73 31.52 16.72
N TRP A 4 8.62 32.21 16.02
CA TRP A 4 8.31 32.83 14.72
C TRP A 4 8.11 31.78 13.63
N PHE A 5 8.93 30.73 13.62
CA PHE A 5 8.74 29.63 12.69
C PHE A 5 7.48 28.81 13.02
N ALA A 6 7.13 28.61 14.29
CA ALA A 6 5.89 27.95 14.68
C ALA A 6 4.65 28.73 14.21
N LEU A 7 4.66 30.06 14.34
CA LEU A 7 3.62 30.93 13.80
C LEU A 7 3.54 30.86 12.27
N LEU A 8 4.70 30.88 11.60
CA LEU A 8 4.79 30.75 10.13
C LEU A 8 4.27 29.39 9.63
N VAL A 9 4.62 28.31 10.33
CA VAL A 9 4.09 26.96 10.09
C VAL A 9 2.56 26.97 10.22
N GLY A 10 2.02 27.53 11.31
CA GLY A 10 0.57 27.64 11.51
C GLY A 10 -0.14 28.42 10.40
N ILE A 11 0.45 29.52 9.93
CA ILE A 11 -0.07 30.30 8.79
C ILE A 11 -0.05 29.46 7.52
N PHE A 12 1.05 28.78 7.22
CA PHE A 12 1.19 27.99 6.00
C PHE A 12 0.20 26.81 5.99
N PHE A 13 0.03 26.12 7.13
CA PHE A 13 -0.99 25.08 7.28
C PHE A 13 -2.41 25.64 7.05
N SER A 14 -2.72 26.80 7.62
CA SER A 14 -4.05 27.42 7.48
C SER A 14 -4.34 27.82 6.03
N VAL A 15 -3.37 28.45 5.35
CA VAL A 15 -3.48 28.84 3.94
C VAL A 15 -3.58 27.60 3.04
N ALA A 16 -2.78 26.57 3.32
CA ALA A 16 -2.81 25.32 2.58
C ALA A 16 -4.19 24.65 2.64
N VAL A 17 -4.74 24.49 3.85
CA VAL A 17 -6.07 23.87 4.05
C VAL A 17 -7.15 24.69 3.34
N TYR A 18 -7.14 26.02 3.48
CA TYR A 18 -8.10 26.90 2.79
C TYR A 18 -8.04 26.72 1.27
N LEU A 19 -6.84 26.67 0.70
CA LEU A 19 -6.64 26.49 -0.74
C LEU A 19 -7.04 25.09 -1.23
N MET A 20 -6.80 24.04 -0.43
CA MET A 20 -7.16 22.66 -0.74
C MET A 20 -8.68 22.41 -0.72
N LEU A 21 -9.44 23.22 0.02
CA LEU A 21 -10.91 23.18 0.00
C LEU A 21 -11.52 23.87 -1.23
N SER A 22 -10.68 24.41 -2.12
CA SER A 22 -11.16 25.08 -3.33
C SER A 22 -11.66 24.08 -4.38
N LYS A 23 -12.65 24.51 -5.16
CA LYS A 23 -13.13 23.77 -6.34
C LYS A 23 -12.20 23.89 -7.55
N PHE A 24 -11.25 24.82 -7.51
CA PHE A 24 -10.31 25.11 -8.59
C PHE A 24 -9.00 24.34 -8.39
N ILE A 25 -8.65 23.48 -9.35
CA ILE A 25 -7.48 22.59 -9.29
C ILE A 25 -6.20 23.37 -9.03
N ILE A 26 -5.99 24.52 -9.67
CA ILE A 26 -4.78 25.33 -9.46
C ILE A 26 -4.65 25.76 -8.00
N ARG A 27 -5.75 26.13 -7.36
CA ARG A 27 -5.76 26.49 -5.93
C ARG A 27 -5.52 25.27 -5.06
N VAL A 28 -6.10 24.11 -5.40
CA VAL A 28 -5.82 22.85 -4.69
C VAL A 28 -4.34 22.48 -4.80
N LEU A 29 -3.74 22.58 -5.99
CA LEU A 29 -2.31 22.32 -6.21
C LEU A 29 -1.41 23.27 -5.43
N LEU A 30 -1.74 24.57 -5.43
CA LEU A 30 -1.04 25.55 -4.60
C LEU A 30 -1.20 25.23 -3.12
N GLY A 31 -2.40 24.83 -2.68
CA GLY A 31 -2.65 24.41 -1.31
C GLY A 31 -1.79 23.22 -0.90
N VAL A 32 -1.69 22.21 -1.75
CA VAL A 32 -0.80 21.05 -1.59
C VAL A 32 0.67 21.46 -1.53
N ALA A 33 1.12 22.34 -2.42
CA ALA A 33 2.50 22.81 -2.44
C ALA A 33 2.84 23.60 -1.17
N VAL A 34 1.94 24.49 -0.74
CA VAL A 34 2.06 25.23 0.51
C VAL A 34 2.04 24.27 1.69
N LEU A 35 1.21 23.23 1.68
CA LEU A 35 1.17 22.20 2.71
C LEU A 35 2.50 21.45 2.81
N GLY A 36 3.04 21.00 1.68
CA GLY A 36 4.35 20.32 1.64
C GLY A 36 5.47 21.21 2.20
N ASN A 37 5.47 22.49 1.84
CA ASN A 37 6.40 23.46 2.42
C ASN A 37 6.17 23.70 3.92
N ALA A 38 4.90 23.75 4.38
CA ALA A 38 4.55 23.87 5.80
C ALA A 38 5.08 22.68 6.60
N VAL A 39 4.95 21.46 6.06
CA VAL A 39 5.47 20.22 6.65
C VAL A 39 6.99 20.22 6.67
N ASN A 40 7.65 20.63 5.58
CA ASN A 40 9.11 20.75 5.56
C ASN A 40 9.61 21.77 6.59
N LEU A 41 8.92 22.91 6.74
CA LEU A 41 9.20 23.90 7.78
C LEU A 41 8.98 23.35 9.19
N LEU A 42 7.96 22.52 9.40
CA LEU A 42 7.71 21.84 10.68
C LEU A 42 8.81 20.81 11.01
N ILE A 43 9.25 20.02 10.04
CA ILE A 43 10.37 19.08 10.21
C ILE A 43 11.66 19.86 10.51
N PHE A 44 11.86 20.99 9.84
CA PHE A 44 13.05 21.84 10.01
C PHE A 44 13.13 22.44 11.40
N THR A 45 12.00 22.93 11.94
CA THR A 45 11.96 23.45 13.31
C THR A 45 12.16 22.35 14.35
N GLY A 46 11.71 21.11 14.07
CA GLY A 46 11.96 19.95 14.92
C GLY A 46 13.44 19.55 15.05
N GLY A 47 14.30 19.96 14.11
CA GLY A 47 15.74 19.64 14.12
C GLY A 47 16.65 20.54 14.95
N ARG A 48 16.11 21.60 15.58
CA ARG A 48 16.84 22.66 16.31
C ARG A 48 17.82 23.46 15.42
N LEU A 49 17.93 24.76 15.68
CA LEU A 49 18.62 25.73 14.79
C LEU A 49 19.93 26.27 15.36
N THR A 50 20.58 25.57 16.29
CA THR A 50 21.84 26.01 16.90
C THR A 50 23.01 25.86 15.91
N ARG A 51 23.80 26.92 15.74
CA ARG A 51 25.06 26.86 14.97
C ARG A 51 26.18 26.30 15.86
N ASP A 52 27.13 25.62 15.22
CA ASP A 52 28.50 25.39 15.74
C ASP A 52 28.71 24.37 16.87
N VAL A 53 27.83 23.35 17.04
CA VAL A 53 28.12 22.20 17.93
C VAL A 53 28.17 20.91 17.10
N PRO A 54 29.34 20.24 16.96
CA PRO A 54 29.46 18.94 16.30
C PRO A 54 28.64 17.88 17.05
N PRO A 55 27.85 17.02 16.36
CA PRO A 55 27.03 16.00 17.00
C PRO A 55 27.85 14.73 17.34
N VAL A 56 28.99 14.89 18.01
CA VAL A 56 29.90 13.79 18.40
C VAL A 56 30.01 13.75 19.92
N ILE A 57 29.64 12.63 20.54
CA ILE A 57 29.80 12.43 21.99
C ILE A 57 31.27 12.07 22.26
N PRO A 58 31.99 12.86 23.08
CA PRO A 58 33.39 12.56 23.43
C PRO A 58 33.52 11.26 24.22
N GLU A 59 34.65 10.56 24.09
CA GLU A 59 34.94 9.37 24.90
C GLU A 59 34.81 9.66 26.41
N GLY A 60 33.99 8.88 27.11
CA GLY A 60 33.74 9.02 28.55
C GLY A 60 32.61 9.97 28.94
N ALA A 61 31.86 10.53 27.97
CA ALA A 61 30.66 11.32 28.23
C ALA A 61 29.39 10.56 27.81
N ASP A 62 28.31 10.67 28.60
CA ASP A 62 27.02 10.02 28.29
C ASP A 62 26.12 10.87 27.37
N ALA A 63 26.43 12.16 27.21
CA ALA A 63 25.65 13.10 26.40
C ALA A 63 26.51 14.27 25.89
N LEU A 64 26.01 14.97 24.85
CA LEU A 64 26.62 16.21 24.36
C LEU A 64 26.57 17.32 25.42
N ALA A 65 27.67 18.06 25.59
CA ALA A 65 27.77 19.18 26.53
C ALA A 65 26.88 20.38 26.16
N ALA A 66 26.46 20.48 24.90
CA ALA A 66 25.55 21.52 24.41
C ALA A 66 24.56 20.95 23.36
N PRO A 67 23.36 21.53 23.22
CA PRO A 67 22.40 21.10 22.20
C PRO A 67 22.93 21.32 20.77
N ALA A 68 23.20 20.25 20.05
CA ALA A 68 23.59 20.29 18.64
C ALA A 68 22.38 20.27 17.70
N ALA A 69 22.53 20.87 16.51
CA ALA A 69 21.55 20.75 15.44
C ALA A 69 21.51 19.30 14.93
N ASN A 70 20.30 18.78 14.76
CA ASN A 70 20.11 17.43 14.27
C ASN A 70 20.12 17.44 12.73
N ALA A 71 21.11 16.78 12.14
CA ALA A 71 21.25 16.71 10.68
C ALA A 71 20.17 15.83 10.02
N LEU A 72 19.53 14.94 10.77
CA LEU A 72 18.55 13.99 10.23
C LEU A 72 17.33 14.72 9.65
N PRO A 73 16.64 15.66 10.35
CA PRO A 73 15.60 16.51 9.76
C PRO A 73 16.00 17.21 8.48
N GLN A 74 17.24 17.70 8.36
CA GLN A 74 17.71 18.39 7.16
C GLN A 74 17.82 17.43 5.97
N ALA A 75 18.29 16.19 6.19
CA ALA A 75 18.33 15.14 5.19
C ALA A 75 16.92 14.66 4.78
N LEU A 76 15.99 14.57 5.74
CA LEU A 76 14.58 14.23 5.48
C LEU A 76 13.92 15.30 4.61
N ILE A 77 14.17 16.58 4.89
CA ILE A 77 13.61 17.71 4.14
C ILE A 77 14.10 17.71 2.70
N LEU A 78 15.38 17.44 2.44
CA LEU A 78 15.87 17.39 1.06
C LEU A 78 15.12 16.31 0.26
N THR A 79 14.94 15.13 0.86
CA THR A 79 14.20 14.02 0.25
C THR A 79 12.73 14.38 0.06
N ALA A 80 12.09 14.94 1.08
CA ALA A 80 10.69 15.37 1.04
C ALA A 80 10.45 16.50 0.04
N ILE A 81 11.38 17.45 -0.12
CA ILE A 81 11.35 18.50 -1.14
C ILE A 81 11.43 17.89 -2.53
N VAL A 82 12.38 16.99 -2.78
CA VAL A 82 12.54 16.36 -4.10
C VAL A 82 11.30 15.54 -4.47
N ILE A 83 10.74 14.78 -3.52
CA ILE A 83 9.50 14.02 -3.72
C ILE A 83 8.33 14.98 -3.95
N SER A 84 8.11 15.95 -3.06
CA SER A 84 7.00 16.90 -3.16
C SER A 84 7.08 17.73 -4.44
N PHE A 85 8.28 18.11 -4.88
CA PHE A 85 8.50 18.81 -6.13
C PHE A 85 8.23 17.92 -7.34
N SER A 86 8.73 16.69 -7.34
CA SER A 86 8.45 15.71 -8.42
C SER A 86 6.95 15.43 -8.53
N PHE A 87 6.28 15.29 -7.39
CA PHE A 87 4.84 15.07 -7.30
C PHE A 87 4.06 16.30 -7.74
N PHE A 88 4.45 17.49 -7.27
CA PHE A 88 3.84 18.75 -7.68
C PHE A 88 4.02 18.98 -9.17
N ALA A 89 5.22 18.75 -9.71
CA ALA A 89 5.48 18.85 -11.15
C ALA A 89 4.63 17.85 -11.94
N PHE A 90 4.51 16.61 -11.46
CA PHE A 90 3.64 15.59 -12.07
C PHE A 90 2.17 16.01 -12.04
N LEU A 91 1.65 16.44 -10.89
CA LEU A 91 0.29 16.92 -10.76
C LEU A 91 0.04 18.20 -11.56
N LEU A 92 1.02 19.10 -11.64
CA LEU A 92 0.93 20.33 -12.41
C LEU A 92 0.87 20.01 -13.90
N VAL A 93 1.68 19.05 -14.38
CA VAL A 93 1.61 18.56 -15.76
C VAL A 93 0.28 17.87 -16.04
N LEU A 94 -0.23 17.03 -15.13
CA LEU A 94 -1.54 16.41 -15.25
C LEU A 94 -2.67 17.44 -15.25
N SER A 95 -2.59 18.43 -14.37
CA SER A 95 -3.61 19.48 -14.24
C SER A 95 -3.57 20.47 -15.39
N TRP A 96 -2.38 20.79 -15.90
CA TRP A 96 -2.22 21.59 -17.10
C TRP A 96 -2.73 20.84 -18.33
N ARG A 97 -2.45 19.54 -18.44
CA ARG A 97 -3.02 18.70 -19.49
C ARG A 97 -4.54 18.66 -19.38
N ALA A 98 -5.08 18.44 -18.19
CA ALA A 98 -6.52 18.48 -17.95
C ALA A 98 -7.14 19.86 -18.25
N TYR A 99 -6.45 20.96 -17.92
CA TYR A 99 -6.91 22.32 -18.23
C TYR A 99 -6.86 22.62 -19.74
N ARG A 100 -5.84 22.14 -20.45
CA ARG A 100 -5.81 22.23 -21.92
C ARG A 100 -6.92 21.42 -22.56
N ASP A 101 -7.18 20.24 -22.02
CA ASP A 101 -8.18 19.32 -22.55
C ASP A 101 -9.61 19.79 -22.24
N LEU A 102 -9.83 20.47 -21.09
CA LEU A 102 -11.18 20.81 -20.59
C LEU A 102 -11.48 22.31 -20.52
N ALA A 103 -10.50 23.19 -20.77
CA ALA A 103 -10.56 24.66 -20.69
C ALA A 103 -11.09 25.25 -19.36
N THR A 104 -11.23 24.42 -18.34
CA THR A 104 -11.66 24.80 -16.99
C THR A 104 -10.75 24.11 -15.99
N ASP A 105 -10.43 24.81 -14.91
CA ASP A 105 -9.77 24.25 -13.74
C ASP A 105 -10.78 24.01 -12.60
N ASN A 106 -12.07 24.25 -12.82
CA ASN A 106 -13.13 23.96 -11.88
C ASN A 106 -13.53 22.49 -11.94
N THR A 107 -13.24 21.74 -10.86
CA THR A 107 -13.52 20.31 -10.72
C THR A 107 -14.98 19.91 -10.98
N ASP A 108 -15.95 20.81 -10.78
CA ASP A 108 -17.37 20.55 -11.03
C ASP A 108 -17.74 20.62 -12.54
N GLU A 109 -16.97 21.38 -13.32
CA GLU A 109 -17.22 21.71 -14.75
C GLU A 109 -16.42 20.86 -15.73
N MET A 110 -15.47 20.06 -15.22
CA MET A 110 -14.62 19.13 -15.96
C MET A 110 -15.42 17.91 -16.48
N ARG A 111 -16.37 18.14 -17.40
CA ARG A 111 -17.35 17.16 -17.94
C ARG A 111 -17.32 16.98 -19.47
N VAL A 112 -16.28 17.48 -20.14
CA VAL A 112 -16.25 17.63 -21.61
C VAL A 112 -15.53 16.45 -22.27
N ALA A 113 -16.32 15.54 -22.84
CA ALA A 113 -15.89 14.47 -23.73
C ALA A 113 -16.19 14.87 -25.19
N GLU A 114 -15.71 16.04 -25.64
CA GLU A 114 -15.88 16.51 -27.03
C GLU A 114 -14.59 17.16 -27.59
N PRO A 115 -14.28 16.97 -28.90
CA PRO A 115 -12.89 16.97 -29.44
C PRO A 115 -12.64 18.11 -30.49
N VAL A 116 -11.44 18.57 -30.95
CA VAL A 116 -9.97 18.52 -30.62
C VAL A 116 -9.28 19.72 -31.36
N ASP A 117 -8.08 20.14 -30.93
CA ASP A 117 -6.78 20.15 -31.70
C ASP A 117 -5.83 21.36 -31.49
N GLU A 118 -4.53 21.03 -31.40
CA GLU A 118 -3.36 21.80 -30.93
C GLU A 118 -2.12 21.51 -31.81
N PRO A 119 -1.01 22.31 -31.85
CA PRO A 119 0.13 22.10 -30.91
C PRO A 119 1.16 23.27 -30.72
N VAL A 120 2.13 23.11 -29.78
CA VAL A 120 3.33 23.99 -29.56
C VAL A 120 4.57 23.15 -29.13
N PRO A 121 5.86 23.58 -29.36
CA PRO A 121 7.08 22.85 -28.97
C PRO A 121 7.95 23.44 -27.80
N ARG A 122 9.04 22.72 -27.47
CA ARG A 122 9.86 22.58 -26.21
C ARG A 122 11.07 23.52 -26.01
N LEU A 123 11.65 23.53 -24.79
CA LEU A 123 13.05 23.94 -24.48
C LEU A 123 13.71 23.17 -23.28
N ASP A 124 15.04 23.02 -23.36
CA ASP A 124 16.01 22.34 -22.46
C ASP A 124 16.51 23.18 -21.27
N ILE A 125 16.97 22.55 -20.18
CA ILE A 125 17.67 23.20 -19.05
C ILE A 125 18.80 22.31 -18.54
N ASP A 126 19.97 22.91 -18.30
CA ASP A 126 21.14 22.25 -17.69
C ASP A 126 21.90 23.21 -16.75
N ARG A 127 22.44 22.62 -15.66
CA ARG A 127 23.58 23.02 -14.79
C ARG A 127 23.41 23.70 -13.41
N ALA A 128 24.33 23.23 -12.54
CA ALA A 128 24.99 23.80 -11.36
C ALA A 128 24.41 23.40 -9.98
N MET A 129 25.19 23.05 -8.93
CA MET A 129 26.64 23.02 -8.69
C MET A 129 26.94 22.23 -7.40
N ALA A 130 28.16 21.69 -7.28
CA ALA A 130 28.72 21.04 -6.10
C ALA A 130 29.53 22.03 -5.22
N ALA A 131 29.67 21.72 -3.92
CA ALA A 131 30.66 22.32 -3.04
C ALA A 131 31.16 21.32 -1.97
N SER A 132 32.43 21.47 -1.59
CA SER A 132 33.37 20.55 -0.92
C SER A 132 33.30 20.49 0.61
N ILE A 133 33.75 19.35 1.19
CA ILE A 133 33.80 19.03 2.64
C ILE A 133 35.27 18.95 3.14
N SER A 134 35.51 19.31 4.41
CA SER A 134 36.75 19.11 5.19
C SER A 134 36.45 18.43 6.55
N PRO A 135 37.47 18.08 7.36
CA PRO A 135 38.21 16.82 7.45
C PRO A 135 37.55 15.70 8.31
N SER A 136 37.98 14.45 8.10
CA SER A 136 37.40 13.20 8.62
C SER A 136 37.41 13.05 10.14
N ALA A 137 36.22 13.02 10.75
CA ALA A 137 36.00 12.46 12.08
C ALA A 137 36.26 10.94 12.07
N ASP A 138 36.77 10.38 13.17
CA ASP A 138 36.90 8.93 13.34
C ASP A 138 35.50 8.31 13.50
N LEU A 139 35.01 7.70 12.43
CA LEU A 139 33.67 7.11 12.36
C LEU A 139 33.63 5.67 12.88
N SER A 140 34.76 5.11 13.36
CA SER A 140 34.82 3.71 13.74
C SER A 140 33.84 3.32 14.85
N ALA A 141 33.58 4.25 15.79
CA ALA A 141 32.62 4.10 16.88
C ALA A 141 31.14 4.23 16.44
N ALA A 142 30.87 4.78 15.25
CA ALA A 142 29.52 4.95 14.70
C ALA A 142 29.18 3.90 13.63
N LEU A 143 30.12 3.02 13.28
CA LEU A 143 30.02 2.09 12.18
C LEU A 143 30.05 0.62 12.64
N VAL A 144 29.20 -0.21 12.03
CA VAL A 144 29.26 -1.66 12.06
C VAL A 144 30.54 -2.12 11.35
N GLN A 145 31.47 -2.64 12.14
CA GLN A 145 32.78 -3.08 11.66
C GLN A 145 32.74 -4.47 11.01
N ALA A 146 31.82 -5.33 11.46
CA ALA A 146 31.64 -6.66 10.88
C ALA A 146 30.95 -6.59 9.50
N PRO A 147 31.37 -7.40 8.52
CA PRO A 147 30.64 -7.52 7.26
C PRO A 147 29.24 -8.10 7.53
N PRO A 148 28.19 -7.60 6.83
CA PRO A 148 26.85 -8.18 6.95
C PRO A 148 26.87 -9.66 6.53
N THR A 149 26.14 -10.49 7.27
CA THR A 149 26.01 -11.92 6.95
C THR A 149 25.34 -12.11 5.59
N VAL A 150 25.59 -13.24 4.93
CA VAL A 150 24.94 -13.58 3.65
C VAL A 150 23.42 -13.59 3.80
N ALA A 151 22.91 -14.05 4.95
CA ALA A 151 21.48 -14.02 5.27
C ALA A 151 20.93 -12.58 5.26
N ALA A 152 21.62 -11.61 5.88
CA ALA A 152 21.14 -10.22 5.96
C ALA A 152 20.86 -9.58 4.60
N TRP A 153 21.57 -9.99 3.54
CA TRP A 153 21.31 -9.54 2.17
C TRP A 153 19.93 -9.97 1.64
N LEU A 154 19.35 -11.06 2.16
CA LEU A 154 18.01 -11.51 1.78
C LEU A 154 16.93 -10.47 2.09
N VAL A 155 17.15 -9.58 3.07
CA VAL A 155 16.17 -8.56 3.46
C VAL A 155 16.04 -7.44 2.42
N ILE A 156 17.17 -7.01 1.84
CA ILE A 156 17.18 -5.94 0.83
C ILE A 156 17.01 -6.45 -0.60
N LEU A 157 17.34 -7.73 -0.84
CA LEU A 157 17.31 -8.33 -2.16
C LEU A 157 15.96 -8.18 -2.89
N PRO A 158 14.78 -8.33 -2.26
CA PRO A 158 13.49 -8.13 -2.93
C PRO A 158 13.36 -6.76 -3.60
N VAL A 159 13.76 -5.70 -2.89
CA VAL A 159 13.70 -4.31 -3.36
C VAL A 159 14.75 -4.08 -4.45
N ALA A 160 16.00 -4.45 -4.17
CA ALA A 160 17.12 -4.27 -5.11
C ALA A 160 16.88 -5.03 -6.41
N TRP A 161 16.35 -6.25 -6.33
CA TRP A 161 16.00 -7.10 -7.46
C TRP A 161 14.95 -6.46 -8.36
N CYS A 162 13.86 -5.97 -7.76
CA CYS A 162 12.80 -5.28 -8.50
C CYS A 162 13.33 -4.00 -9.18
N LEU A 163 14.12 -3.19 -8.47
CA LEU A 163 14.71 -1.97 -9.04
C LEU A 163 15.70 -2.29 -10.18
N ALA A 164 16.54 -3.32 -10.02
CA ALA A 164 17.50 -3.74 -11.05
C ALA A 164 16.79 -4.23 -12.32
N ILE A 165 15.74 -5.05 -12.19
CA ILE A 165 14.96 -5.51 -13.34
C ILE A 165 14.19 -4.35 -13.96
N GLY A 166 13.58 -3.48 -13.16
CA GLY A 166 12.92 -2.28 -13.63
C GLY A 166 13.87 -1.39 -14.45
N ALA A 167 15.06 -1.12 -13.94
CA ALA A 167 16.10 -0.36 -14.64
C ALA A 167 16.54 -1.05 -15.94
N LEU A 168 16.77 -2.37 -15.90
CA LEU A 168 17.11 -3.15 -17.09
C LEU A 168 16.04 -3.03 -18.18
N LEU A 169 14.76 -3.11 -17.82
CA LEU A 169 13.64 -2.95 -18.76
C LEU A 169 13.58 -1.53 -19.35
N VAL A 170 13.90 -0.49 -18.56
CA VAL A 170 14.01 0.89 -19.04
C VAL A 170 15.22 1.08 -19.96
N MET A 171 16.33 0.36 -19.75
CA MET A 171 17.48 0.38 -20.65
C MET A 171 17.18 -0.36 -21.96
N LEU A 172 16.44 -1.47 -21.90
CA LEU A 172 16.00 -2.28 -23.03
C LEU A 172 14.75 -1.71 -23.72
N ARG A 173 14.65 -0.39 -23.92
CA ARG A 173 13.48 0.29 -24.51
C ARG A 173 13.09 -0.17 -25.91
N ARG A 174 14.03 -0.71 -26.70
CA ARG A 174 13.79 -1.07 -28.11
C ARG A 174 13.13 -2.44 -28.30
N PRO A 175 13.65 -3.55 -27.71
CA PRO A 175 13.03 -4.87 -27.87
C PRO A 175 11.82 -5.03 -26.91
N ILE A 176 10.67 -4.43 -27.22
CA ILE A 176 9.49 -4.53 -26.35
C ILE A 176 8.94 -5.96 -26.19
N GLY A 177 9.25 -6.86 -27.13
CA GLY A 177 8.82 -8.26 -27.11
C GLY A 177 9.45 -9.11 -26.01
N ILE A 178 10.63 -8.75 -25.49
CA ILE A 178 11.32 -9.51 -24.43
C ILE A 178 10.94 -9.04 -23.02
N HIS A 179 10.29 -7.88 -22.90
CA HIS A 179 9.89 -7.31 -21.60
C HIS A 179 9.01 -8.25 -20.76
N PRO A 180 7.98 -8.93 -21.33
CA PRO A 180 7.18 -9.86 -20.56
C PRO A 180 7.99 -11.03 -20.00
N ALA A 181 8.88 -11.61 -20.81
CA ALA A 181 9.69 -12.77 -20.41
C ALA A 181 10.65 -12.39 -19.27
N ILE A 182 11.38 -11.28 -19.42
CA ILE A 182 12.27 -10.75 -18.37
C ILE A 182 11.50 -10.47 -17.08
N THR A 183 10.30 -9.88 -17.21
CA THR A 183 9.46 -9.55 -16.05
C THR A 183 8.97 -10.80 -15.33
N ILE A 184 8.46 -11.80 -16.05
CA ILE A 184 7.95 -13.03 -15.45
C ILE A 184 9.09 -13.80 -14.77
N ILE A 185 10.26 -13.90 -15.41
CA ILE A 185 11.47 -14.49 -14.79
C ILE A 185 11.86 -13.69 -13.54
N GLY A 186 11.83 -12.36 -13.63
CA GLY A 186 12.09 -11.46 -12.53
C GLY A 186 11.15 -11.66 -11.33
N LEU A 187 9.85 -11.76 -11.58
CA LEU A 187 8.83 -12.01 -10.57
C LEU A 187 8.94 -13.41 -9.98
N ALA A 188 9.30 -14.42 -10.77
CA ALA A 188 9.58 -15.77 -10.28
C ALA A 188 10.81 -15.76 -9.35
N GLY A 189 11.86 -15.00 -9.71
CA GLY A 189 13.00 -14.73 -8.85
C GLY A 189 12.59 -14.03 -7.56
N LEU A 190 11.69 -13.04 -7.62
CA LEU A 190 11.16 -12.35 -6.43
C LEU A 190 10.40 -13.31 -5.49
N VAL A 191 9.57 -14.20 -6.04
CA VAL A 191 8.88 -15.24 -5.26
C VAL A 191 9.89 -16.16 -4.57
N LEU A 192 10.94 -16.57 -5.28
CA LEU A 192 12.00 -17.39 -4.70
C LEU A 192 12.73 -16.66 -3.56
N VAL A 193 13.15 -15.41 -3.78
CA VAL A 193 13.85 -14.61 -2.76
C VAL A 193 12.97 -14.40 -1.52
N ASN A 194 11.71 -14.00 -1.70
CA ASN A 194 10.79 -13.82 -0.57
C ASN A 194 10.43 -15.15 0.11
N GLY A 195 10.42 -16.27 -0.61
CA GLY A 195 10.22 -17.60 -0.03
C GLY A 195 11.41 -18.05 0.83
N LEU A 196 12.63 -17.77 0.38
CA LEU A 196 13.85 -18.01 1.16
C LEU A 196 13.90 -17.10 2.39
N LEU A 197 13.54 -15.82 2.24
CA LEU A 197 13.43 -14.89 3.37
C LEU A 197 12.39 -15.34 4.39
N LEU A 198 11.20 -15.76 3.93
CA LEU A 198 10.15 -16.28 4.80
C LEU A 198 10.60 -17.53 5.56
N LYS A 199 11.30 -18.45 4.88
CA LYS A 199 11.87 -19.64 5.52
C LYS A 199 12.89 -19.25 6.60
N GLU A 200 13.85 -18.39 6.25
CA GLU A 200 14.90 -17.92 7.16
C GLU A 200 14.30 -17.29 8.42
N VAL A 201 13.32 -16.41 8.25
CA VAL A 201 12.67 -15.71 9.36
C VAL A 201 11.78 -16.64 10.20
N ALA A 202 11.17 -17.66 9.59
CA ALA A 202 10.37 -18.64 10.32
C ALA A 202 11.22 -19.59 11.16
N GLU A 203 12.45 -19.90 10.73
CA GLU A 203 13.37 -20.83 11.42
C GLU A 203 14.26 -20.11 12.45
N ASN A 204 14.80 -18.94 12.10
CA ASN A 204 15.84 -18.25 12.87
C ASN A 204 15.37 -16.94 13.53
N GLY A 205 14.14 -16.49 13.26
CA GLY A 205 13.58 -15.25 13.80
C GLY A 205 13.84 -14.01 12.93
N PRO A 206 13.50 -12.81 13.42
CA PRO A 206 13.60 -11.58 12.64
C PRO A 206 15.04 -11.27 12.18
N LEU A 207 15.16 -10.75 10.97
CA LEU A 207 16.43 -10.48 10.32
C LEU A 207 16.54 -8.99 9.96
N THR A 208 17.62 -8.35 10.41
CA THR A 208 17.87 -6.91 10.18
C THR A 208 19.13 -6.66 9.38
N MET A 209 19.06 -5.69 8.47
CA MET A 209 20.20 -5.11 7.78
C MET A 209 20.12 -3.58 7.86
N VAL A 210 21.18 -2.94 8.37
CA VAL A 210 21.28 -1.47 8.45
C VAL A 210 22.15 -0.95 7.30
N MET A 211 21.61 0.03 6.57
CA MET A 211 22.27 0.59 5.38
C MET A 211 23.39 1.56 5.76
N GLY A 212 24.44 1.59 4.93
CA GLY A 212 25.57 2.52 5.09
C GLY A 212 26.55 2.15 6.20
N ARG A 213 26.44 0.94 6.77
CA ARG A 213 27.25 0.45 7.90
C ARG A 213 27.11 1.30 9.17
N TRP A 214 26.12 2.16 9.29
CA TRP A 214 25.87 2.88 10.54
C TRP A 214 25.35 1.93 11.62
N LEU A 215 25.72 2.17 12.87
CA LEU A 215 25.07 1.49 14.00
C LEU A 215 23.59 1.92 14.09
N PRO A 216 22.67 0.99 14.36
CA PRO A 216 21.31 1.35 14.75
C PRO A 216 21.34 2.27 16.00
N PRO A 217 20.48 3.30 16.08
CA PRO A 217 19.36 3.63 15.19
C PRO A 217 19.70 4.61 14.05
N PHE A 218 20.97 4.95 13.81
CA PHE A 218 21.37 6.06 12.94
C PHE A 218 21.30 5.75 11.43
N GLY A 219 21.34 4.47 11.05
CA GLY A 219 21.16 4.02 9.67
C GLY A 219 19.74 3.56 9.37
N ILE A 220 19.37 3.58 8.09
CA ILE A 220 18.08 3.04 7.62
C ILE A 220 18.10 1.52 7.81
N ALA A 221 17.21 1.02 8.69
CA ALA A 221 17.06 -0.40 8.95
C ALA A 221 16.01 -1.03 8.02
N PHE A 222 16.40 -2.10 7.35
CA PHE A 222 15.47 -3.08 6.79
C PHE A 222 15.36 -4.23 7.78
N THR A 223 14.16 -4.51 8.26
CA THR A 223 13.92 -5.58 9.25
C THR A 223 12.76 -6.44 8.78
N ALA A 224 13.06 -7.69 8.46
CA ALA A 224 12.08 -8.70 8.08
C ALA A 224 11.75 -9.56 9.29
N ASP A 225 10.51 -9.47 9.77
CA ASP A 225 9.92 -10.46 10.65
C ASP A 225 8.87 -11.29 9.91
N LEU A 226 8.20 -12.20 10.63
CA LEU A 226 7.27 -13.14 10.03
C LEU A 226 6.08 -12.43 9.35
N THR A 227 5.59 -11.33 9.92
CA THR A 227 4.50 -10.54 9.32
C THR A 227 4.96 -9.91 8.01
N GLY A 228 6.08 -9.20 8.00
CA GLY A 228 6.62 -8.56 6.81
C GLY A 228 6.94 -9.57 5.71
N ALA A 229 7.55 -10.70 6.07
CA ALA A 229 7.90 -11.77 5.14
C ALA A 229 6.66 -12.45 4.53
N LEU A 230 5.62 -12.72 5.31
CA LEU A 230 4.35 -13.29 4.81
C LEU A 230 3.67 -12.37 3.79
N PHE A 231 3.59 -11.07 4.09
CA PHE A 231 3.01 -10.09 3.17
C PHE A 231 3.84 -9.93 1.89
N ALA A 232 5.17 -9.85 2.01
CA ALA A 232 6.07 -9.76 0.85
C ALA A 232 5.98 -11.01 -0.04
N PHE A 233 5.94 -12.20 0.56
CA PHE A 233 5.80 -13.46 -0.18
C PHE A 233 4.46 -13.53 -0.90
N ALA A 234 3.33 -13.29 -0.21
CA ALA A 234 2.02 -13.29 -0.83
C ALA A 234 1.89 -12.24 -1.95
N ALA A 235 2.46 -11.05 -1.76
CA ALA A 235 2.48 -10.01 -2.77
C ALA A 235 3.27 -10.42 -4.02
N SER A 236 4.43 -11.06 -3.85
CA SER A 236 5.23 -11.57 -4.97
C SER A 236 4.52 -12.67 -5.75
N LEU A 237 3.76 -13.54 -5.08
CA LEU A 237 2.98 -14.60 -5.72
C LEU A 237 1.84 -14.00 -6.57
N VAL A 238 1.09 -13.05 -6.00
CA VAL A 238 0.06 -12.31 -6.73
C VAL A 238 0.65 -11.58 -7.93
N ALA A 239 1.80 -10.94 -7.75
CA ALA A 239 2.47 -10.21 -8.82
C ALA A 239 2.95 -11.14 -9.95
N LEU A 240 3.51 -12.31 -9.62
CA LEU A 240 3.90 -13.32 -10.62
C LEU A 240 2.69 -13.76 -11.46
N VAL A 241 1.58 -14.10 -10.80
CA VAL A 241 0.36 -14.52 -11.49
C VAL A 241 -0.21 -13.38 -12.35
N ALA A 242 -0.17 -12.14 -11.86
CA ALA A 242 -0.52 -10.96 -12.63
C ALA A 242 0.41 -10.72 -13.82
N GLY A 243 1.71 -10.96 -13.67
CA GLY A 243 2.69 -10.91 -14.75
C GLY A 243 2.35 -11.89 -15.86
N VAL A 244 1.94 -13.11 -15.53
CA VAL A 244 1.46 -14.08 -16.53
C VAL A 244 0.15 -13.64 -17.17
N PHE A 245 -0.82 -13.14 -16.39
CA PHE A 245 -2.08 -12.62 -16.93
C PHE A 245 -1.87 -11.41 -17.87
N SER A 246 -0.85 -10.60 -17.61
CA SER A 246 -0.51 -9.43 -18.42
C SER A 246 -0.15 -9.77 -19.87
N LEU A 247 0.25 -11.00 -20.18
CA LEU A 247 0.51 -11.46 -21.54
C LEU A 247 -0.70 -11.33 -22.47
N GLY A 248 -1.91 -11.53 -21.92
CA GLY A 248 -3.17 -11.42 -22.65
C GLY A 248 -3.88 -10.07 -22.49
N ASP A 249 -3.51 -9.28 -21.48
CA ASP A 249 -4.17 -8.00 -21.13
C ASP A 249 -3.39 -6.77 -21.63
N ILE A 250 -2.06 -6.85 -21.76
CA ILE A 250 -1.18 -5.73 -22.15
C ILE A 250 -0.75 -5.84 -23.62
N ASN A 251 -1.17 -4.86 -24.41
CA ASN A 251 -0.79 -4.70 -25.82
C ASN A 251 0.59 -4.04 -25.99
N ASP A 252 1.12 -4.03 -27.21
CA ASP A 252 2.45 -3.48 -27.51
C ASP A 252 2.61 -2.00 -27.16
N SER A 253 1.54 -1.22 -27.24
CA SER A 253 1.53 0.17 -26.77
C SER A 253 1.80 0.24 -25.26
N GLY A 254 1.08 -0.53 -24.44
CA GLY A 254 1.32 -0.59 -22.99
C GLY A 254 2.73 -1.07 -22.64
N ARG A 255 3.30 -2.01 -23.42
CA ARG A 255 4.69 -2.45 -23.25
C ARG A 255 5.66 -1.30 -23.52
N ARG A 256 5.49 -0.60 -24.64
CA ARG A 256 6.33 0.51 -25.08
C ARG A 256 6.31 1.69 -24.12
N TYR A 257 5.16 2.02 -23.55
CA TYR A 257 4.99 3.12 -22.59
C TYR A 257 5.30 2.74 -21.15
N GLY A 258 5.84 1.54 -20.89
CA GLY A 258 6.52 1.24 -19.63
C GLY A 258 5.71 0.46 -18.61
N PHE A 259 4.69 -0.32 -19.02
CA PHE A 259 3.95 -1.20 -18.10
C PHE A 259 4.87 -2.04 -17.20
N TYR A 260 5.81 -2.77 -17.81
CA TYR A 260 6.68 -3.72 -17.09
C TYR A 260 7.70 -3.05 -16.17
N PRO A 261 8.41 -1.98 -16.58
CA PRO A 261 9.19 -1.16 -15.65
C PRO A 261 8.39 -0.65 -14.46
N LEU A 262 7.17 -0.13 -14.70
CA LEU A 262 6.32 0.41 -13.64
C LEU A 262 5.79 -0.70 -12.72
N LEU A 263 5.52 -1.89 -13.24
CA LEU A 263 5.19 -3.07 -12.44
C LEU A 263 6.33 -3.46 -11.50
N MET A 264 7.56 -3.46 -11.99
CA MET A 264 8.74 -3.73 -11.17
C MET A 264 8.97 -2.65 -10.11
N LEU A 265 8.79 -1.38 -10.47
CA LEU A 265 8.86 -0.26 -9.53
C LEU A 265 7.76 -0.34 -8.46
N LEU A 266 6.54 -0.75 -8.86
CA LEU A 266 5.44 -1.00 -7.94
C LEU A 266 5.81 -2.10 -6.94
N MET A 267 6.38 -3.22 -7.42
CA MET A 267 6.80 -4.32 -6.56
C MET A 267 8.00 -3.98 -5.66
N ALA A 268 8.89 -3.08 -6.10
CA ALA A 268 9.92 -2.51 -5.23
C ALA A 268 9.29 -1.70 -4.08
N GLY A 269 8.31 -0.84 -4.40
CA GLY A 269 7.54 -0.08 -3.41
C GLY A 269 6.80 -0.96 -2.41
N VAL A 270 6.08 -1.97 -2.91
CA VAL A 270 5.33 -2.94 -2.08
C VAL A 270 6.28 -3.74 -1.17
N SER A 271 7.38 -4.28 -1.72
CA SER A 271 8.34 -5.07 -0.93
C SER A 271 9.07 -4.20 0.10
N GLY A 272 9.48 -2.99 -0.29
CA GLY A 272 10.14 -2.05 0.62
C GLY A 272 9.25 -1.62 1.77
N ALA A 273 7.96 -1.40 1.52
CA ALA A 273 6.99 -1.06 2.56
C ALA A 273 6.79 -2.22 3.56
N PHE A 274 6.82 -3.47 3.11
CA PHE A 274 6.70 -4.63 4.00
C PHE A 274 7.97 -4.96 4.78
N LEU A 275 9.15 -4.59 4.28
CA LEU A 275 10.44 -5.02 4.85
C LEU A 275 11.24 -3.90 5.54
N THR A 276 10.72 -2.67 5.54
CA THR A 276 11.35 -1.53 6.23
C THR A 276 11.14 -1.59 7.74
N GLY A 277 12.17 -1.25 8.50
CA GLY A 277 12.12 -1.06 9.95
C GLY A 277 12.17 0.40 10.40
N ASP A 278 11.97 1.34 9.48
CA ASP A 278 11.96 2.79 9.72
C ASP A 278 10.67 3.44 9.19
N ILE A 279 10.06 4.31 9.99
CA ILE A 279 8.75 4.95 9.70
C ILE A 279 8.84 5.94 8.53
N PHE A 280 9.93 6.69 8.40
CA PHE A 280 10.09 7.59 7.27
C PHE A 280 10.45 6.82 5.99
N ASN A 281 11.26 5.76 6.11
CA ASN A 281 11.51 4.89 4.96
C ASN A 281 10.21 4.19 4.49
N LEU A 282 9.30 3.85 5.41
CA LEU A 282 7.94 3.40 5.07
C LEU A 282 7.18 4.46 4.25
N TYR A 283 7.27 5.74 4.61
CA TYR A 283 6.74 6.85 3.80
C TYR A 283 7.37 6.91 2.41
N VAL A 284 8.70 6.78 2.30
CA VAL A 284 9.39 6.76 0.99
C VAL A 284 8.87 5.61 0.11
N TRP A 285 8.70 4.41 0.66
CA TRP A 285 8.18 3.27 -0.09
C TRP A 285 6.71 3.44 -0.49
N PHE A 286 5.90 4.13 0.32
CA PHE A 286 4.54 4.52 -0.06
C PHE A 286 4.54 5.46 -1.27
N GLU A 287 5.47 6.42 -1.33
CA GLU A 287 5.60 7.34 -2.46
C GLU A 287 6.11 6.65 -3.72
N VAL A 288 7.09 5.75 -3.61
CA VAL A 288 7.55 4.92 -4.75
C VAL A 288 6.40 4.06 -5.31
N LEU A 289 5.62 3.44 -4.41
CA LEU A 289 4.41 2.70 -4.77
C LEU A 289 3.36 3.62 -5.41
N LEU A 290 3.19 4.84 -4.93
CA LEU A 290 2.22 5.80 -5.49
C LEU A 290 2.60 6.25 -6.89
N ILE A 291 3.85 6.67 -7.09
CA ILE A 291 4.35 7.15 -8.39
C ILE A 291 4.21 6.05 -9.45
N SER A 292 4.61 4.83 -9.12
CA SER A 292 4.43 3.68 -10.01
C SER A 292 2.95 3.39 -10.28
N SER A 293 2.09 3.48 -9.27
CA SER A 293 0.65 3.27 -9.43
C SER A 293 -0.02 4.35 -10.30
N PHE A 294 0.38 5.62 -10.23
CA PHE A 294 -0.14 6.66 -11.13
C PHE A 294 0.26 6.40 -12.58
N GLY A 295 1.53 6.03 -12.80
CA GLY A 295 2.02 5.67 -14.12
C GLY A 295 1.23 4.51 -14.72
N LEU A 296 0.87 3.51 -13.91
CA LEU A 296 0.07 2.36 -14.35
C LEU A 296 -1.41 2.71 -14.58
N LEU A 297 -1.99 3.63 -13.80
CA LEU A 297 -3.37 4.07 -13.96
C LEU A 297 -3.59 4.83 -15.27
N VAL A 298 -2.67 5.75 -15.59
CA VAL A 298 -2.76 6.61 -16.79
C VAL A 298 -2.31 5.89 -18.07
N LEU A 299 -1.82 4.65 -17.95
CA LEU A 299 -1.27 3.90 -19.06
C LEU A 299 -2.37 3.48 -20.05
N GLY A 300 -2.40 4.18 -21.19
CA GLY A 300 -3.45 4.10 -22.20
C GLY A 300 -3.95 5.49 -22.60
N SER A 301 -3.85 6.47 -21.69
CA SER A 301 -4.29 7.86 -21.89
C SER A 301 -5.76 8.00 -22.27
N GLU A 302 -6.61 7.05 -21.85
CA GLU A 302 -8.06 7.15 -22.04
C GLU A 302 -8.68 8.14 -21.03
N PRO A 303 -9.75 8.87 -21.39
CA PRO A 303 -10.39 9.84 -20.50
C PRO A 303 -10.76 9.27 -19.12
N GLU A 304 -11.32 8.05 -19.08
CA GLU A 304 -11.69 7.39 -17.82
C GLU A 304 -10.47 7.05 -16.96
N GLN A 305 -9.34 6.73 -17.59
CA GLN A 305 -8.09 6.47 -16.89
C GLN A 305 -7.52 7.73 -16.26
N ILE A 306 -7.57 8.86 -16.98
CA ILE A 306 -7.11 10.16 -16.47
C ILE A 306 -8.00 10.62 -15.30
N ASP A 307 -9.33 10.57 -15.45
CA ASP A 307 -10.28 10.91 -14.38
C ASP A 307 -10.06 10.05 -13.12
N GLY A 308 -9.93 8.73 -13.29
CA GLY A 308 -9.62 7.82 -12.20
C GLY A 308 -8.27 8.11 -11.54
N THR A 309 -7.25 8.48 -12.33
CA THR A 309 -5.91 8.84 -11.85
C THR A 309 -5.96 10.12 -11.01
N VAL A 310 -6.70 11.14 -11.43
CA VAL A 310 -6.85 12.41 -10.71
C VAL A 310 -7.50 12.18 -9.35
N LYS A 311 -8.63 11.45 -9.31
CA LYS A 311 -9.33 11.11 -8.05
C LYS A 311 -8.46 10.31 -7.10
N TYR A 312 -7.74 9.32 -7.64
CA TYR A 312 -6.80 8.50 -6.87
C TYR A 312 -5.62 9.35 -6.36
N GLY A 313 -5.05 10.21 -7.20
CA GLY A 313 -3.89 11.05 -6.91
C GLY A 313 -4.14 12.06 -5.80
N PHE A 314 -5.18 12.89 -5.94
CA PHE A 314 -5.50 13.91 -4.94
C PHE A 314 -5.76 13.30 -3.56
N LEU A 315 -6.57 12.25 -3.49
CA LEU A 315 -6.94 11.65 -2.20
C LEU A 315 -5.78 10.87 -1.56
N ASN A 316 -4.93 10.21 -2.35
CA ASN A 316 -3.74 9.56 -1.80
C ASN A 316 -2.69 10.57 -1.32
N LEU A 317 -2.56 11.72 -1.98
CA LEU A 317 -1.64 12.77 -1.57
C LEU A 317 -2.04 13.40 -0.22
N VAL A 318 -3.34 13.58 0.01
CA VAL A 318 -3.82 14.00 1.35
C VAL A 318 -3.40 12.97 2.39
N GLY A 319 -3.60 11.69 2.10
CA GLY A 319 -3.23 10.59 3.00
C GLY A 319 -1.74 10.53 3.29
N THR A 320 -0.88 10.68 2.27
CA THR A 320 0.57 10.66 2.46
C THR A 320 1.09 11.93 3.11
N THR A 321 0.43 13.07 2.91
CA THR A 321 0.74 14.29 3.67
C THR A 321 0.40 14.11 5.16
N LEU A 322 -0.75 13.54 5.50
CA LEU A 322 -1.09 13.20 6.89
C LEU A 322 -0.07 12.22 7.49
N PHE A 323 0.37 11.23 6.71
CA PHE A 323 1.41 10.31 7.12
C PHE A 323 2.74 11.03 7.39
N LEU A 324 3.14 11.97 6.54
CA LEU A 324 4.36 12.76 6.73
C LEU A 324 4.26 13.70 7.95
N ILE A 325 3.10 14.31 8.19
CA ILE A 325 2.82 15.11 9.39
C ILE A 325 2.95 14.24 10.65
N ALA A 326 2.31 13.07 10.67
CA ALA A 326 2.41 12.12 11.78
C ALA A 326 3.86 11.67 12.00
N THR A 327 4.62 11.44 10.92
CA THR A 327 6.04 11.09 11.00
C THR A 327 6.90 12.24 11.55
N GLY A 328 6.65 13.47 11.13
CA GLY A 328 7.32 14.66 11.66
C GLY A 328 7.02 14.88 13.15
N TYR A 329 5.78 14.67 13.56
CA TYR A 329 5.41 14.72 14.97
C TYR A 329 6.05 13.59 15.77
N LEU A 330 6.01 12.34 15.26
CA LEU A 330 6.70 11.21 15.86
C LEU A 330 8.18 11.52 16.08
N TYR A 331 8.84 12.12 15.09
CA TYR A 331 10.24 12.51 15.22
C TYR A 331 10.48 13.57 16.30
N ALA A 332 9.62 14.59 16.38
CA ALA A 332 9.71 15.61 17.41
C ALA A 332 9.57 15.04 18.84
N VAL A 333 8.81 13.96 18.99
CA VAL A 333 8.60 13.26 20.28
C VAL A 333 9.77 12.35 20.62
N PHE A 334 10.15 11.47 19.70
CA PHE A 334 11.06 10.35 19.99
C PHE A 334 12.53 10.63 19.64
N GLY A 335 12.79 11.60 18.76
CA GLY A 335 14.12 11.92 18.23
C GLY A 335 14.72 10.82 17.35
N THR A 336 13.91 9.84 16.94
CA THR A 336 14.31 8.66 16.15
C THR A 336 13.20 8.29 15.17
N LEU A 337 13.55 7.58 14.10
CA LEU A 337 12.61 7.06 13.09
C LEU A 337 12.64 5.53 13.01
N ASN A 338 13.57 4.90 13.74
CA ASN A 338 13.71 3.46 13.80
C ASN A 338 12.60 2.86 14.66
N MET A 339 11.83 1.93 14.10
CA MET A 339 10.67 1.31 14.76
C MET A 339 11.03 0.58 16.05
N ALA A 340 12.19 -0.08 16.13
CA ALA A 340 12.61 -0.79 17.34
C ALA A 340 12.97 0.19 18.47
N ASP A 341 13.63 1.31 18.16
CA ASP A 341 13.95 2.34 19.15
C ASP A 341 12.69 3.06 19.65
N ILE A 342 11.75 3.35 18.74
CA ILE A 342 10.43 3.91 19.09
C ILE A 342 9.66 2.99 20.03
N ALA A 343 9.57 1.69 19.70
CA ALA A 343 8.85 0.71 20.53
C ALA A 343 9.40 0.63 21.96
N ARG A 344 10.72 0.79 22.15
CA ARG A 344 11.36 0.84 23.48
C ARG A 344 11.06 2.15 24.22
N LYS A 345 11.12 3.29 23.54
CA LYS A 345 10.95 4.62 24.15
C LYS A 345 9.48 4.97 24.44
N ALA A 346 8.53 4.35 23.74
CA ALA A 346 7.11 4.63 23.87
C ALA A 346 6.62 4.54 25.32
N GLU A 347 7.00 3.48 26.04
CA GLU A 347 6.55 3.25 27.42
C GLU A 347 6.93 4.39 28.38
N GLY A 348 8.17 4.90 28.29
CA GLY A 348 8.67 5.96 29.18
C GLY A 348 8.17 7.37 28.86
N LEU A 349 7.52 7.59 27.71
CA LEU A 349 7.06 8.91 27.27
C LEU A 349 5.54 9.10 27.37
N ARG A 350 4.79 8.03 27.65
CA ARG A 350 3.32 8.02 27.67
C ARG A 350 2.68 9.10 28.52
N ASP A 351 3.20 9.34 29.72
CA ASP A 351 2.63 10.33 30.64
C ASP A 351 2.96 11.78 30.26
N SER A 352 3.97 11.98 29.40
CA SER A 352 4.55 13.29 29.10
C SER A 352 4.14 13.87 27.74
N VAL A 353 3.67 13.02 26.83
CA VAL A 353 3.39 13.37 25.43
C VAL A 353 2.05 12.75 25.00
N PRO A 354 1.22 13.44 24.20
CA PRO A 354 -0.07 12.92 23.78
C PRO A 354 0.07 11.86 22.67
N LEU A 355 0.55 10.67 23.02
CA LEU A 355 0.76 9.55 22.09
C LEU A 355 -0.54 9.06 21.43
N VAL A 356 -1.69 9.19 22.10
CA VAL A 356 -3.01 8.88 21.53
C VAL A 356 -3.33 9.76 20.33
N THR A 357 -2.98 11.05 20.38
CA THR A 357 -3.12 11.97 19.23
C THR A 357 -2.25 11.54 18.07
N LEU A 358 -1.01 11.12 18.35
CA LEU A 358 -0.08 10.63 17.35
C LEU A 358 -0.59 9.33 16.69
N ALA A 359 -1.04 8.37 17.51
CA ALA A 359 -1.65 7.12 17.06
C ALA A 359 -2.93 7.38 16.23
N GLY A 360 -3.74 8.37 16.63
CA GLY A 360 -4.92 8.82 15.89
C GLY A 360 -4.59 9.40 14.51
N LEU A 361 -3.51 10.19 14.39
CA LEU A 361 -3.04 10.73 13.10
C LEU A 361 -2.55 9.63 12.17
N PHE A 362 -1.74 8.68 12.67
CA PHE A 362 -1.34 7.51 11.87
C PHE A 362 -2.54 6.65 11.48
N THR A 363 -3.48 6.45 12.42
CA THR A 363 -4.73 5.73 12.14
C THR A 363 -5.48 6.39 10.99
N LEU A 364 -5.67 7.70 11.01
CA LEU A 364 -6.35 8.44 9.94
C LEU A 364 -5.58 8.35 8.61
N ALA A 365 -4.26 8.53 8.62
CA ALA A 365 -3.43 8.46 7.43
C ALA A 365 -3.48 7.08 6.76
N PHE A 366 -3.33 6.02 7.54
CA PHE A 366 -3.38 4.65 7.01
C PHE A 366 -4.81 4.17 6.72
N ALA A 367 -5.82 4.66 7.45
CA ALA A 367 -7.23 4.46 7.11
C ALA A 367 -7.57 5.06 5.75
N MET A 368 -7.04 6.24 5.42
CA MET A 368 -7.16 6.85 4.09
C MET A 368 -6.52 5.97 3.01
N LYS A 369 -5.32 5.45 3.28
CA LYS A 369 -4.63 4.53 2.36
C LYS A 369 -5.33 3.18 2.19
N ALA A 370 -5.91 2.65 3.27
CA ALA A 370 -6.62 1.39 3.27
C ALA A 370 -8.05 1.52 2.69
N ALA A 371 -8.54 2.74 2.44
CA ALA A 371 -9.92 3.02 2.07
C ALA A 371 -10.95 2.57 3.14
N ALA A 372 -10.69 2.94 4.40
CA ALA A 372 -11.63 2.76 5.50
C ALA A 372 -12.70 3.87 5.51
N PHE A 373 -13.88 3.60 6.06
CA PHE A 373 -14.90 4.61 6.28
C PHE A 373 -14.39 5.68 7.28
N PRO A 374 -14.66 6.98 7.05
CA PRO A 374 -15.46 7.57 5.96
C PRO A 374 -14.64 7.98 4.73
N VAL A 375 -13.37 7.59 4.61
CA VAL A 375 -12.45 8.05 3.55
C VAL A 375 -12.27 7.02 2.43
N ASN A 376 -13.27 6.16 2.20
CA ASN A 376 -13.21 5.03 1.28
C ASN A 376 -13.65 5.34 -0.17
N PHE A 377 -14.16 6.54 -0.44
CA PHE A 377 -14.82 6.89 -1.71
C PHE A 377 -13.91 6.83 -2.94
N TRP A 378 -12.59 7.03 -2.76
CA TRP A 378 -11.63 7.06 -3.86
C TRP A 378 -11.43 5.69 -4.53
N LEU A 379 -11.54 4.60 -3.77
CA LEU A 379 -11.19 3.27 -4.25
C LEU A 379 -12.20 2.76 -5.29
N PRO A 380 -13.53 2.73 -5.04
CA PRO A 380 -14.49 2.32 -6.06
C PRO A 380 -14.50 3.24 -7.30
N ALA A 381 -14.17 4.52 -7.10
CA ALA A 381 -14.12 5.51 -8.17
C ALA A 381 -12.91 5.33 -9.11
N SER A 382 -11.80 4.75 -8.65
CA SER A 382 -10.55 4.67 -9.43
C SER A 382 -10.19 3.25 -9.89
N TYR A 383 -10.49 2.20 -9.10
CA TYR A 383 -9.96 0.85 -9.39
C TYR A 383 -10.64 0.14 -10.56
N HIS A 384 -11.73 0.69 -11.10
CA HIS A 384 -12.42 0.16 -12.27
C HIS A 384 -11.92 0.76 -13.60
N THR A 385 -11.06 1.78 -13.59
CA THR A 385 -10.65 2.50 -14.80
C THR A 385 -9.41 1.93 -15.50
N PRO A 386 -8.37 1.39 -14.83
CA PRO A 386 -7.19 0.93 -15.54
C PRO A 386 -7.41 -0.44 -16.19
N ARG A 387 -6.36 -0.96 -16.84
CA ARG A 387 -6.35 -2.33 -17.35
C ARG A 387 -6.58 -3.35 -16.24
N VAL A 388 -7.15 -4.49 -16.58
CA VAL A 388 -7.61 -5.49 -15.61
C VAL A 388 -6.47 -5.96 -14.72
N VAL A 389 -5.28 -6.19 -15.29
CA VAL A 389 -4.12 -6.61 -14.51
C VAL A 389 -3.69 -5.56 -13.47
N VAL A 390 -3.82 -4.28 -13.80
CA VAL A 390 -3.50 -3.17 -12.90
C VAL A 390 -4.54 -3.09 -11.79
N SER A 391 -5.84 -3.16 -12.12
CA SER A 391 -6.92 -3.24 -11.14
C SER A 391 -6.75 -4.41 -10.17
N ALA A 392 -6.33 -5.58 -10.68
CA ALA A 392 -6.09 -6.77 -9.88
C ALA A 392 -4.94 -6.56 -8.88
N LEU A 393 -3.80 -6.03 -9.34
CA LEU A 393 -2.67 -5.70 -8.47
C LEU A 393 -3.04 -4.64 -7.42
N PHE A 394 -3.84 -3.66 -7.81
CA PHE A 394 -4.25 -2.56 -6.93
C PHE A 394 -5.18 -3.05 -5.83
N GLY A 395 -6.22 -3.79 -6.21
CA GLY A 395 -7.15 -4.41 -5.29
C GLY A 395 -6.50 -5.46 -4.38
N GLY A 396 -5.54 -6.21 -4.94
CA GLY A 396 -4.79 -7.23 -4.24
C GLY A 396 -3.81 -6.64 -3.23
N LEU A 397 -3.01 -5.63 -3.61
CA LEU A 397 -1.80 -5.25 -2.88
C LEU A 397 -1.86 -3.88 -2.18
N LEU A 398 -2.30 -2.83 -2.87
CA LEU A 398 -2.05 -1.44 -2.44
C LEU A 398 -2.74 -1.09 -1.13
N THR A 399 -4.00 -1.52 -0.96
CA THR A 399 -4.73 -1.31 0.31
C THR A 399 -4.16 -2.15 1.46
N LYS A 400 -3.54 -3.30 1.15
CA LYS A 400 -2.93 -4.18 2.16
C LYS A 400 -1.63 -3.62 2.69
N VAL A 401 -0.91 -2.81 1.91
CA VAL A 401 0.22 -2.01 2.41
C VAL A 401 -0.25 -1.02 3.48
N GLY A 402 -1.40 -0.36 3.28
CA GLY A 402 -2.01 0.52 4.29
C GLY A 402 -2.42 -0.24 5.56
N VAL A 403 -3.06 -1.41 5.42
CA VAL A 403 -3.43 -2.26 6.56
C VAL A 403 -2.19 -2.76 7.31
N TYR A 404 -1.15 -3.20 6.60
CA TYR A 404 0.10 -3.62 7.19
C TYR A 404 0.76 -2.50 8.02
N ALA A 405 0.81 -1.28 7.47
CA ALA A 405 1.32 -0.12 8.19
C ALA A 405 0.50 0.18 9.44
N LEU A 406 -0.83 0.05 9.37
CA LEU A 406 -1.71 0.22 10.52
C LEU A 406 -1.47 -0.86 11.59
N VAL A 407 -1.32 -2.13 11.18
CA VAL A 407 -0.96 -3.23 12.09
C VAL A 407 0.39 -2.93 12.77
N ARG A 408 1.41 -2.52 12.01
CA ARG A 408 2.71 -2.14 12.56
C ARG A 408 2.62 -1.04 13.60
N VAL A 409 1.98 0.06 13.26
CA VAL A 409 1.94 1.23 14.14
C VAL A 409 1.03 1.00 15.34
N MET A 410 -0.15 0.41 15.15
CA MET A 410 -1.12 0.24 16.23
C MET A 410 -0.88 -0.98 17.11
N VAL A 411 -0.23 -2.03 16.61
CA VAL A 411 0.01 -3.25 17.40
C VAL A 411 1.40 -3.24 18.00
N MET A 412 2.42 -2.88 17.23
CA MET A 412 3.81 -2.96 17.68
C MET A 412 4.29 -1.66 18.33
N LEU A 413 3.99 -0.48 17.75
CA LEU A 413 4.53 0.79 18.27
C LEU A 413 3.66 1.40 19.38
N PHE A 414 2.34 1.37 19.21
CA PHE A 414 1.37 2.02 20.10
C PHE A 414 0.26 1.07 20.58
N PRO A 415 0.59 -0.07 21.22
CA PRO A 415 -0.41 -1.07 21.63
C PRO A 415 -1.41 -0.55 22.66
N VAL A 416 -0.98 0.31 23.60
CA VAL A 416 -1.85 0.88 24.64
C VAL A 416 -2.80 1.90 24.05
N GLU A 417 -2.28 2.78 23.20
CA GLU A 417 -3.07 3.82 22.53
C GLU A 417 -4.07 3.19 21.53
N ARG A 418 -3.73 2.04 20.95
CA ARG A 418 -4.68 1.20 20.19
C ARG A 418 -5.83 0.70 21.06
N GLU A 419 -5.58 0.31 22.31
CA GLU A 419 -6.67 -0.10 23.21
C GLU A 419 -7.62 1.07 23.47
N GLU A 420 -7.08 2.26 23.67
CA GLU A 420 -7.89 3.48 23.85
C GLU A 420 -8.69 3.83 22.58
N LEU A 421 -8.09 3.66 21.40
CA LEU A 421 -8.75 3.86 20.10
C LEU A 421 -9.58 2.66 19.63
N SER A 422 -9.62 1.56 20.40
CA SER A 422 -10.20 0.28 19.96
C SER A 422 -11.67 0.42 19.58
N PHE A 423 -12.46 1.17 20.35
CA PHE A 423 -13.87 1.40 20.06
C PHE A 423 -14.06 2.16 18.74
N ILE A 424 -13.24 3.20 18.49
CA ILE A 424 -13.29 3.98 17.24
C ILE A 424 -12.90 3.09 16.06
N LEU A 425 -11.84 2.31 16.19
CA LEU A 425 -11.41 1.35 15.17
C LEU A 425 -12.47 0.29 14.89
N ALA A 426 -13.14 -0.23 15.93
CA ALA A 426 -14.21 -1.21 15.80
C ALA A 426 -15.43 -0.63 15.07
N VAL A 427 -15.85 0.58 15.44
CA VAL A 427 -16.97 1.28 14.79
C VAL A 427 -16.63 1.60 13.34
N ALA A 428 -15.43 2.14 13.08
CA ALA A 428 -14.95 2.40 11.74
C ALA A 428 -14.90 1.10 10.92
N GLY A 429 -14.40 0.00 11.50
CA GLY A 429 -14.38 -1.31 10.87
C GLY A 429 -15.78 -1.82 10.51
N ALA A 430 -16.73 -1.74 11.45
CA ALA A 430 -18.13 -2.13 11.22
C ALA A 430 -18.79 -1.29 10.11
N LEU A 431 -18.64 0.04 10.17
CA LEU A 431 -19.18 0.93 9.13
C LEU A 431 -18.52 0.67 7.77
N THR A 432 -17.21 0.43 7.74
CA THR A 432 -16.47 0.08 6.51
C THR A 432 -17.00 -1.22 5.90
N MET A 433 -17.24 -2.25 6.72
CA MET A 433 -17.82 -3.53 6.26
C MET A 433 -19.19 -3.33 5.63
N ILE A 434 -20.09 -2.64 6.35
CA ILE A 434 -21.50 -2.48 5.96
C ILE A 434 -21.65 -1.52 4.78
N VAL A 435 -21.02 -0.35 4.80
CA VAL A 435 -21.03 0.61 3.68
C VAL A 435 -20.38 -0.02 2.44
N GLY A 436 -19.29 -0.77 2.63
CA GLY A 436 -18.65 -1.54 1.57
C GLY A 436 -19.64 -2.48 0.88
N VAL A 437 -20.26 -3.40 1.61
CA VAL A 437 -21.13 -4.41 1.00
C VAL A 437 -22.44 -3.85 0.46
N LEU A 438 -23.03 -2.83 1.11
CA LEU A 438 -24.20 -2.14 0.59
C LEU A 438 -23.86 -1.37 -0.70
N GLY A 439 -22.70 -0.74 -0.75
CA GLY A 439 -22.17 -0.12 -1.95
C GLY A 439 -22.01 -1.14 -3.09
N ALA A 440 -21.45 -2.32 -2.79
CA ALA A 440 -21.32 -3.41 -3.77
C ALA A 440 -22.69 -3.87 -4.30
N MET A 441 -23.70 -3.93 -3.43
CA MET A 441 -25.07 -4.27 -3.80
C MET A 441 -25.73 -3.20 -4.67
N ALA A 442 -25.35 -1.93 -4.55
CA ALA A 442 -25.89 -0.86 -5.39
C ALA A 442 -25.27 -0.81 -6.80
N GLN A 443 -24.11 -1.45 -7.01
CA GLN A 443 -23.41 -1.39 -8.30
C GLN A 443 -23.93 -2.40 -9.32
N THR A 444 -23.78 -2.04 -10.60
CA THR A 444 -24.03 -2.91 -11.76
C THR A 444 -22.75 -3.21 -12.54
N ASP A 445 -21.71 -2.39 -12.43
CA ASP A 445 -20.41 -2.66 -13.02
C ASP A 445 -19.64 -3.71 -12.20
N PHE A 446 -19.17 -4.78 -12.87
CA PHE A 446 -18.48 -5.89 -12.21
C PHE A 446 -17.25 -5.39 -11.43
N ARG A 447 -16.39 -4.57 -12.03
CA ARG A 447 -15.16 -4.09 -11.38
C ARG A 447 -15.44 -3.13 -10.22
N ARG A 448 -16.50 -2.33 -10.30
CA ARG A 448 -16.96 -1.49 -9.18
C ARG A 448 -17.51 -2.31 -8.02
N ILE A 449 -18.26 -3.39 -8.29
CA ILE A 449 -18.68 -4.35 -7.24
C ILE A 449 -17.45 -4.85 -6.48
N LEU A 450 -16.39 -5.26 -7.20
CA LEU A 450 -15.15 -5.73 -6.58
C LEU A 450 -14.46 -4.64 -5.74
N GLY A 451 -14.44 -3.39 -6.21
CA GLY A 451 -13.94 -2.24 -5.45
C GLY A 451 -14.61 -2.12 -4.08
N TYR A 452 -15.94 -2.23 -4.03
CA TYR A 452 -16.68 -2.18 -2.78
C TYR A 452 -16.52 -3.43 -1.91
N LEU A 453 -16.31 -4.61 -2.50
CA LEU A 453 -15.94 -5.82 -1.74
C LEU A 453 -14.56 -5.69 -1.09
N ILE A 454 -13.61 -5.00 -1.73
CA ILE A 454 -12.32 -4.67 -1.10
C ILE A 454 -12.57 -3.81 0.13
N VAL A 455 -13.34 -2.72 0.00
CA VAL A 455 -13.69 -1.84 1.13
C VAL A 455 -14.29 -2.66 2.27
N SER A 456 -15.28 -3.51 1.98
CA SER A 456 -15.88 -4.36 3.00
C SER A 456 -14.85 -5.23 3.72
N GLY A 457 -13.93 -5.85 2.97
CA GLY A 457 -12.84 -6.65 3.54
C GLY A 457 -11.85 -5.86 4.41
N ILE A 458 -11.58 -4.60 4.09
CA ILE A 458 -10.75 -3.71 4.92
C ILE A 458 -11.41 -3.50 6.28
N GLY A 459 -12.73 -3.38 6.32
CA GLY A 459 -13.47 -3.31 7.58
C GLY A 459 -13.29 -4.55 8.47
N SER A 460 -13.20 -5.74 7.88
CA SER A 460 -12.89 -6.97 8.64
C SER A 460 -11.47 -6.98 9.20
N MET A 461 -10.49 -6.45 8.45
CA MET A 461 -9.12 -6.30 8.94
C MET A 461 -9.05 -5.28 10.09
N LEU A 462 -9.75 -4.15 9.96
CA LEU A 462 -9.87 -3.15 11.03
C LEU A 462 -10.52 -3.70 12.30
N ALA A 463 -11.55 -4.54 12.15
CA ALA A 463 -12.17 -5.22 13.28
C ALA A 463 -11.15 -6.08 14.04
N GLY A 464 -10.27 -6.79 13.34
CA GLY A 464 -9.20 -7.56 13.97
C GLY A 464 -8.17 -6.70 14.71
N ILE A 465 -7.77 -5.57 14.12
CA ILE A 465 -6.87 -4.59 14.77
C ILE A 465 -7.51 -3.97 16.02
N ALA A 466 -8.81 -3.65 15.94
CA ALA A 466 -9.59 -3.10 17.04
C ALA A 466 -9.71 -4.08 18.22
N VAL A 467 -10.03 -5.35 17.94
CA VAL A 467 -10.09 -6.41 18.96
C VAL A 467 -8.70 -6.65 19.56
N GLY A 468 -7.66 -6.70 18.72
CA GLY A 468 -6.30 -6.99 19.17
C GLY A 468 -6.13 -8.44 19.60
N GLY A 469 -5.06 -8.69 20.38
CA GLY A 469 -4.66 -10.01 20.81
C GLY A 469 -4.27 -10.97 19.66
N PRO A 470 -3.78 -12.18 19.96
CA PRO A 470 -3.34 -13.13 18.93
C PRO A 470 -4.45 -13.53 17.96
N GLY A 471 -5.70 -13.66 18.45
CA GLY A 471 -6.86 -14.02 17.64
C GLY A 471 -7.32 -12.92 16.68
N GLY A 472 -7.43 -11.67 17.16
CA GLY A 472 -7.86 -10.54 16.35
C GLY A 472 -6.79 -10.11 15.34
N ILE A 473 -5.54 -9.98 15.77
CA ILE A 473 -4.42 -9.62 14.89
C ILE A 473 -4.13 -10.75 13.89
N GLY A 474 -4.12 -12.01 14.33
CA GLY A 474 -3.99 -13.15 13.43
C GLY A 474 -5.14 -13.21 12.41
N GLY A 475 -6.38 -12.95 12.84
CA GLY A 475 -7.54 -12.86 11.94
C GLY A 475 -7.40 -11.75 10.89
N ALA A 476 -6.90 -10.57 11.26
CA ALA A 476 -6.65 -9.47 10.33
C ALA A 476 -5.55 -9.81 9.31
N ILE A 477 -4.44 -10.38 9.76
CA ILE A 477 -3.33 -10.84 8.89
C ILE A 477 -3.85 -11.89 7.91
N PHE A 478 -4.57 -12.91 8.40
CA PHE A 478 -5.09 -13.97 7.55
C PHE A 478 -6.10 -13.40 6.54
N TYR A 479 -6.99 -12.51 6.96
CA TYR A 479 -7.95 -11.89 6.04
C TYR A 479 -7.23 -11.08 4.96
N ALA A 480 -6.15 -10.36 5.30
CA ALA A 480 -5.31 -9.64 4.34
C ALA A 480 -4.73 -10.58 3.28
N LEU A 481 -4.03 -11.64 3.70
CA LEU A 481 -3.40 -12.61 2.79
C LEU A 481 -4.43 -13.32 1.90
N HIS A 482 -5.56 -13.73 2.47
CA HIS A 482 -6.68 -14.29 1.72
C HIS A 482 -7.20 -13.31 0.66
N SER A 483 -7.45 -12.06 1.06
CA SER A 483 -7.98 -11.02 0.18
C SER A 483 -7.02 -10.69 -0.97
N MET A 484 -5.70 -10.73 -0.76
CA MET A 484 -4.70 -10.55 -1.82
C MET A 484 -4.94 -11.54 -2.98
N LEU A 485 -5.14 -12.82 -2.66
CA LEU A 485 -5.34 -13.88 -3.66
C LEU A 485 -6.71 -13.77 -4.34
N VAL A 486 -7.78 -13.70 -3.53
CA VAL A 486 -9.15 -13.78 -4.03
C VAL A 486 -9.55 -12.56 -4.84
N ILE A 487 -9.21 -11.35 -4.39
CA ILE A 487 -9.56 -10.12 -5.12
C ILE A 487 -8.83 -10.07 -6.45
N THR A 488 -7.55 -10.46 -6.48
CA THR A 488 -6.78 -10.55 -7.74
C THR A 488 -7.47 -11.52 -8.72
N GLY A 489 -7.85 -12.71 -8.24
CA GLY A 489 -8.57 -13.70 -9.04
C GLY A 489 -9.91 -13.17 -9.56
N LEU A 490 -10.69 -12.49 -8.72
CA LEU A 490 -11.98 -11.91 -9.12
C LEU A 490 -11.81 -10.80 -10.16
N TYR A 491 -10.76 -9.99 -10.10
CA TYR A 491 -10.46 -9.03 -11.15
C TYR A 491 -10.10 -9.72 -12.47
N PHE A 492 -9.28 -10.78 -12.46
CA PHE A 492 -9.03 -11.57 -13.67
C PHE A 492 -10.33 -12.18 -14.22
N ALA A 493 -11.20 -12.70 -13.35
CA ALA A 493 -12.51 -13.18 -13.75
C ALA A 493 -13.35 -12.08 -14.40
N SER A 494 -13.35 -10.87 -13.83
CA SER A 494 -14.06 -9.73 -14.43
C SER A 494 -13.54 -9.38 -15.82
N GLY A 495 -12.22 -9.39 -16.03
CA GLY A 495 -11.61 -9.11 -17.33
C GLY A 495 -11.92 -10.17 -18.38
N ILE A 496 -11.87 -11.45 -18.00
CA ILE A 496 -12.23 -12.56 -18.89
C ILE A 496 -13.73 -12.47 -19.23
N ALA A 497 -14.61 -12.22 -18.25
CA ALA A 497 -16.04 -12.04 -18.47
C ALA A 497 -16.34 -10.87 -19.41
N MET A 498 -15.65 -9.73 -19.23
CA MET A 498 -15.76 -8.57 -20.11
C MET A 498 -15.35 -8.87 -21.55
N ARG A 499 -14.25 -9.59 -21.76
CA ARG A 499 -13.79 -10.01 -23.10
C ARG A 499 -14.78 -10.94 -23.80
N LEU A 500 -15.46 -11.81 -23.04
CA LEU A 500 -16.44 -12.77 -23.58
C LEU A 500 -17.82 -12.16 -23.83
N GLY A 501 -18.26 -11.27 -22.95
CA GLY A 501 -19.60 -10.67 -23.01
C GLY A 501 -19.65 -9.29 -23.68
N GLY A 502 -18.50 -8.66 -23.91
CA GLY A 502 -18.39 -7.34 -24.53
C GLY A 502 -18.92 -6.18 -23.66
N SER A 503 -19.08 -6.39 -22.35
CA SER A 503 -19.59 -5.37 -21.43
C SER A 503 -19.05 -5.58 -20.02
N ALA A 504 -18.87 -4.49 -19.27
CA ALA A 504 -18.51 -4.52 -17.86
C ALA A 504 -19.72 -4.63 -16.92
N SER A 505 -20.94 -4.43 -17.43
CA SER A 505 -22.15 -4.44 -16.62
C SER A 505 -22.72 -5.84 -16.44
N ILE A 506 -22.99 -6.24 -15.20
CA ILE A 506 -23.67 -7.51 -14.89
C ILE A 506 -25.12 -7.53 -15.39
N ALA A 507 -25.69 -6.36 -15.70
CA ALA A 507 -27.05 -6.25 -16.25
C ALA A 507 -27.11 -6.69 -17.71
N THR A 508 -26.01 -6.58 -18.45
CA THR A 508 -25.91 -6.96 -19.88
C THR A 508 -25.15 -8.27 -20.09
N LEU A 509 -24.18 -8.59 -19.22
CA LEU A 509 -23.54 -9.90 -19.18
C LEU A 509 -24.58 -10.99 -18.91
N ALA A 510 -24.50 -12.11 -19.64
CA ALA A 510 -25.38 -13.27 -19.47
C ALA A 510 -24.79 -14.50 -20.17
N GLY A 511 -25.18 -15.70 -19.71
CA GLY A 511 -24.98 -16.97 -20.40
C GLY A 511 -23.54 -17.51 -20.38
N LEU A 512 -22.64 -16.96 -19.55
CA LEU A 512 -21.25 -17.41 -19.50
C LEU A 512 -21.10 -18.85 -18.97
N TYR A 513 -22.02 -19.33 -18.13
CA TYR A 513 -22.00 -20.71 -17.63
C TYR A 513 -22.13 -21.74 -18.75
N ARG A 514 -23.12 -21.59 -19.64
CA ARG A 514 -23.35 -22.53 -20.76
C ARG A 514 -22.24 -22.46 -21.81
N ARG A 515 -21.62 -21.29 -22.00
CA ARG A 515 -20.55 -21.09 -22.99
C ARG A 515 -19.19 -21.58 -22.50
N HIS A 516 -18.86 -21.36 -21.22
CA HIS A 516 -17.57 -21.67 -20.63
C HIS A 516 -17.70 -22.17 -19.19
N ALA A 517 -18.15 -23.42 -19.01
CA ALA A 517 -18.43 -24.01 -17.69
C ALA A 517 -17.22 -24.01 -16.75
N GLY A 518 -16.00 -24.31 -17.24
CA GLY A 518 -14.79 -24.29 -16.42
C GLY A 518 -14.45 -22.90 -15.87
N PHE A 519 -14.57 -21.87 -16.70
CA PHE A 519 -14.37 -20.48 -16.28
C PHE A 519 -15.42 -20.04 -15.25
N ALA A 520 -16.68 -20.42 -15.47
CA ALA A 520 -17.77 -20.15 -14.54
C ALA A 520 -17.53 -20.86 -13.19
N ALA A 521 -17.07 -22.11 -13.19
CA ALA A 521 -16.76 -22.85 -11.98
C ALA A 521 -15.63 -22.19 -11.17
N LEU A 522 -14.52 -21.81 -11.82
CA LEU A 522 -13.41 -21.10 -11.16
C LEU A 522 -13.86 -19.77 -10.54
N THR A 523 -14.73 -19.03 -11.24
CA THR A 523 -15.27 -17.77 -10.75
C THR A 523 -16.22 -17.99 -9.57
N LEU A 524 -17.08 -19.01 -9.64
CA LEU A 524 -17.99 -19.36 -8.54
C LEU A 524 -17.22 -19.73 -7.27
N MET A 525 -16.15 -20.50 -7.41
CA MET A 525 -15.26 -20.84 -6.30
C MET A 525 -14.67 -19.59 -5.64
N LEU A 526 -14.25 -18.60 -6.44
CA LEU A 526 -13.77 -17.31 -5.89
C LEU A 526 -14.89 -16.49 -5.24
N CYS A 527 -16.12 -16.54 -5.77
CA CYS A 527 -17.30 -15.95 -5.13
C CYS A 527 -17.59 -16.58 -3.76
N PHE A 528 -17.44 -17.90 -3.62
CA PHE A 528 -17.54 -18.57 -2.33
C PHE A 528 -16.37 -18.21 -1.40
N ALA A 529 -15.15 -18.13 -1.94
CA ALA A 529 -13.98 -17.73 -1.19
C ALA A 529 -14.12 -16.33 -0.58
N VAL A 530 -14.49 -15.31 -1.38
CA VAL A 530 -14.67 -13.93 -0.88
C VAL A 530 -15.84 -13.80 0.11
N SER A 531 -16.84 -14.68 0.01
CA SER A 531 -17.97 -14.72 0.94
C SER A 531 -17.63 -15.40 2.27
N GLY A 532 -16.46 -16.05 2.35
CA GLY A 532 -16.00 -16.78 3.52
C GLY A 532 -16.73 -18.10 3.75
N LEU A 533 -17.13 -18.78 2.67
CA LEU A 533 -17.80 -20.08 2.74
C LEU A 533 -16.79 -21.24 2.73
N PRO A 534 -16.97 -22.29 3.55
CA PRO A 534 -16.20 -23.54 3.42
C PRO A 534 -16.39 -24.19 2.04
N PRO A 535 -15.39 -24.90 1.50
CA PRO A 535 -14.06 -25.19 2.07
C PRO A 535 -12.97 -24.17 1.68
N PHE A 536 -13.31 -22.92 1.38
CA PHE A 536 -12.36 -21.94 0.85
C PHE A 536 -11.67 -21.11 1.94
N SER A 537 -10.49 -20.57 1.61
CA SER A 537 -9.62 -19.82 2.53
C SER A 537 -10.27 -18.67 3.29
N GLY A 538 -11.36 -18.05 2.80
CA GLY A 538 -11.99 -16.91 3.46
C GLY A 538 -12.78 -17.27 4.72
N PHE A 539 -13.07 -18.55 4.92
CA PHE A 539 -13.78 -19.03 6.09
C PHE A 539 -12.98 -18.83 7.39
N TRP A 540 -11.72 -19.27 7.40
CA TRP A 540 -10.85 -19.25 8.58
C TRP A 540 -10.62 -17.87 9.20
N PRO A 541 -10.20 -16.82 8.46
CA PRO A 541 -10.04 -15.49 9.05
C PRO A 541 -11.35 -14.96 9.62
N LYS A 542 -12.49 -15.23 8.98
CA LYS A 542 -13.80 -14.80 9.47
C LYS A 542 -14.17 -15.46 10.80
N VAL A 543 -13.92 -16.77 10.94
CA VAL A 543 -14.14 -17.50 12.20
C VAL A 543 -13.24 -16.95 13.30
N MET A 544 -11.95 -16.70 13.01
CA MET A 544 -11.01 -16.12 13.98
C MET A 544 -11.48 -14.75 14.48
N LEU A 545 -11.89 -13.86 13.56
CA LEU A 545 -12.36 -12.52 13.89
C LEU A 545 -13.65 -12.54 14.70
N VAL A 546 -14.63 -13.38 14.31
CA VAL A 546 -15.89 -13.53 15.04
C VAL A 546 -15.65 -14.08 16.44
N LYS A 547 -14.82 -15.13 16.56
CA LYS A 547 -14.45 -15.70 17.86
C LYS A 547 -13.77 -14.65 18.74
N ALA A 548 -12.75 -13.96 18.22
CA ALA A 548 -12.01 -12.96 18.98
C ALA A 548 -12.91 -11.79 19.44
N ALA A 549 -13.86 -11.35 18.60
CA ALA A 549 -14.84 -10.33 18.98
C ALA A 549 -15.79 -10.81 20.09
N LEU A 550 -16.24 -12.06 20.03
CA LEU A 550 -17.10 -12.65 21.08
C LEU A 550 -16.35 -12.85 22.40
N ASP A 551 -15.08 -13.27 22.34
CA ASP A 551 -14.24 -13.50 23.52
C ASP A 551 -14.08 -12.23 24.37
N ILE A 552 -14.04 -11.04 23.74
CA ILE A 552 -13.99 -9.74 24.44
C ILE A 552 -15.38 -9.10 24.70
N GLY A 553 -16.47 -9.83 24.42
CA GLY A 553 -17.84 -9.34 24.62
C GLY A 553 -18.37 -8.36 23.56
N ALA A 554 -17.63 -8.12 22.48
CA ALA A 554 -18.03 -7.24 21.37
C ALA A 554 -19.01 -7.94 20.39
N TRP A 555 -20.14 -8.41 20.90
CA TRP A 555 -21.17 -9.16 20.15
C TRP A 555 -21.69 -8.40 18.93
N TRP A 556 -21.79 -7.07 19.00
CA TRP A 556 -22.25 -6.23 17.90
C TRP A 556 -21.26 -6.22 16.72
N LEU A 557 -19.95 -6.29 17.00
CA LEU A 557 -18.90 -6.37 16.00
C LEU A 557 -18.89 -7.76 15.33
N ALA A 558 -19.07 -8.81 16.13
CA ALA A 558 -19.29 -10.17 15.62
C ALA A 558 -20.54 -10.25 14.72
N ALA A 559 -21.65 -9.62 15.12
CA ALA A 559 -22.86 -9.52 14.31
C ALA A 559 -22.60 -8.76 12.99
N ALA A 560 -21.85 -7.66 13.03
CA ALA A 560 -21.46 -6.92 11.83
C ALA A 560 -20.61 -7.76 10.87
N LEU A 561 -19.63 -8.54 11.37
CA LEU A 561 -18.81 -9.47 10.57
C LEU A 561 -19.67 -10.55 9.88
N LEU A 562 -20.60 -11.14 10.63
CA LEU A 562 -21.50 -12.17 10.10
C LEU A 562 -22.47 -11.60 9.06
N LEU A 563 -23.11 -10.47 9.38
CA LEU A 563 -24.02 -9.75 8.49
C LEU A 563 -23.31 -9.33 7.21
N ALA A 564 -22.12 -8.73 7.31
CA ALA A 564 -21.34 -8.31 6.15
C ALA A 564 -21.06 -9.48 5.21
N GLY A 565 -20.59 -10.63 5.73
CA GLY A 565 -20.34 -11.78 4.86
C GLY A 565 -21.61 -12.47 4.33
N PHE A 566 -22.74 -12.39 5.05
CA PHE A 566 -24.04 -12.81 4.50
C PHE A 566 -24.43 -11.92 3.31
N LEU A 567 -24.33 -10.60 3.46
CA LEU A 567 -24.58 -9.65 2.38
C LEU A 567 -23.59 -9.84 1.21
N THR A 568 -22.32 -10.16 1.48
CA THR A 568 -21.34 -10.48 0.44
C THR A 568 -21.74 -11.73 -0.35
N THR A 569 -22.32 -12.73 0.33
CA THR A 569 -22.88 -13.92 -0.33
C THR A 569 -24.04 -13.54 -1.26
N ILE A 570 -24.92 -12.62 -0.85
CA ILE A 570 -26.01 -12.11 -1.70
C ILE A 570 -25.45 -11.36 -2.91
N VAL A 571 -24.47 -10.47 -2.72
CA VAL A 571 -23.86 -9.68 -3.79
C VAL A 571 -23.18 -10.57 -4.82
N THR A 572 -22.36 -11.53 -4.37
CA THR A 572 -21.65 -12.44 -5.26
C THR A 572 -22.58 -13.45 -5.90
N GLY A 573 -23.62 -13.90 -5.19
CA GLY A 573 -24.70 -14.70 -5.75
C GLY A 573 -25.45 -13.96 -6.86
N ARG A 574 -25.83 -12.70 -6.65
CA ARG A 574 -26.43 -11.84 -7.68
C ARG A 574 -25.51 -11.68 -8.89
N LEU A 575 -24.23 -11.40 -8.66
CA LEU A 575 -23.23 -11.28 -9.71
C LEU A 575 -23.17 -12.55 -10.55
N PHE A 576 -23.09 -13.72 -9.91
CA PHE A 576 -23.03 -15.00 -10.60
C PHE A 576 -24.32 -15.31 -11.36
N LEU A 577 -25.47 -15.12 -10.72
CA LEU A 577 -26.78 -15.38 -11.34
C LEU A 577 -27.00 -14.49 -12.58
N LEU A 578 -26.67 -13.20 -12.51
CA LEU A 578 -26.93 -12.28 -13.61
C LEU A 578 -25.90 -12.42 -14.75
N ALA A 579 -24.61 -12.47 -14.43
CA ALA A 579 -23.55 -12.48 -15.44
C ALA A 579 -23.27 -13.88 -16.01
N PHE A 580 -23.44 -14.95 -15.22
CA PHE A 580 -23.07 -16.31 -15.61
C PHE A 580 -24.27 -17.22 -15.88
N TRP A 581 -25.24 -17.26 -14.98
CA TRP A 581 -26.34 -18.24 -15.03
C TRP A 581 -27.48 -17.85 -15.97
N ARG A 582 -27.90 -16.58 -15.94
CA ARG A 582 -29.03 -16.06 -16.74
C ARG A 582 -28.80 -16.32 -18.22
N GLU A 583 -29.84 -16.79 -18.92
CA GLU A 583 -29.77 -17.02 -20.36
C GLU A 583 -29.58 -15.69 -21.12
N GLY A 584 -28.62 -15.66 -22.06
CA GLY A 584 -28.32 -14.48 -22.84
C GLY A 584 -29.15 -14.40 -24.12
N THR A 585 -29.72 -13.24 -24.42
CA THR A 585 -30.52 -12.97 -25.63
C THR A 585 -29.67 -12.80 -26.90
N ARG A 586 -28.36 -12.61 -26.78
CA ARG A 586 -27.42 -12.54 -27.92
C ARG A 586 -27.11 -13.93 -28.47
N ALA A 587 -28.04 -14.46 -29.27
CA ALA A 587 -27.77 -15.49 -30.25
C ALA A 587 -26.99 -14.86 -31.42
N GLY A 588 -25.75 -15.29 -31.67
CA GLY A 588 -25.04 -14.94 -32.91
C GLY A 588 -23.68 -14.24 -32.82
N SER A 589 -23.12 -13.99 -31.63
CA SER A 589 -21.69 -13.61 -31.56
C SER A 589 -20.86 -14.90 -31.64
N GLU A 590 -19.94 -15.00 -32.60
CA GLU A 590 -18.98 -16.10 -32.70
C GLU A 590 -18.38 -16.40 -31.32
N ALA A 591 -18.35 -17.68 -30.95
CA ALA A 591 -17.84 -18.11 -29.65
C ALA A 591 -16.34 -17.81 -29.60
N VAL A 592 -15.96 -16.72 -28.93
CA VAL A 592 -14.57 -16.41 -28.64
C VAL A 592 -13.99 -17.57 -27.83
N SER A 593 -13.15 -18.39 -28.45
CA SER A 593 -12.54 -19.54 -27.81
C SER A 593 -11.57 -19.08 -26.71
N LEU A 594 -11.70 -19.63 -25.50
CA LEU A 594 -10.76 -19.40 -24.42
C LEU A 594 -9.62 -20.42 -24.51
N SER A 595 -8.40 -19.95 -24.71
CA SER A 595 -7.22 -20.80 -24.54
C SER A 595 -7.10 -21.24 -23.07
N PRO A 596 -6.75 -22.50 -22.78
CA PRO A 596 -6.44 -22.96 -21.43
C PRO A 596 -5.37 -22.09 -20.73
N ALA A 597 -4.41 -21.56 -21.50
CA ALA A 597 -3.37 -20.68 -20.99
C ALA A 597 -3.93 -19.35 -20.43
N ALA A 598 -5.05 -18.85 -20.97
CA ALA A 598 -5.69 -17.63 -20.49
C ALA A 598 -6.43 -17.85 -19.15
N LEU A 599 -6.81 -19.10 -18.84
CA LEU A 599 -7.44 -19.47 -17.57
C LEU A 599 -6.43 -19.85 -16.49
N ALA A 600 -5.17 -20.16 -16.85
CA ALA A 600 -4.15 -20.61 -15.91
C ALA A 600 -3.95 -19.64 -14.72
N PRO A 601 -3.83 -18.30 -14.89
CA PRO A 601 -3.69 -17.39 -13.77
C PRO A 601 -4.87 -17.44 -12.78
N LEU A 602 -6.09 -17.54 -13.31
CA LEU A 602 -7.30 -17.66 -12.52
C LEU A 602 -7.34 -18.99 -11.77
N ALA A 603 -7.02 -20.09 -12.46
CA ALA A 603 -7.01 -21.44 -11.89
C ALA A 603 -5.97 -21.59 -10.78
N VAL A 604 -4.78 -20.99 -10.92
CA VAL A 604 -3.73 -21.00 -9.89
C VAL A 604 -4.23 -20.29 -8.62
N LEU A 605 -4.80 -19.09 -8.74
CA LEU A 605 -5.32 -18.36 -7.57
C LEU A 605 -6.48 -19.10 -6.92
N THR A 606 -7.44 -19.61 -7.70
CA THR A 606 -8.54 -20.42 -7.16
C THR A 606 -8.02 -21.67 -6.46
N GLY A 607 -7.06 -22.37 -7.06
CA GLY A 607 -6.42 -23.56 -6.47
C GLY A 607 -5.74 -23.26 -5.14
N LEU A 608 -4.98 -22.16 -5.05
CA LEU A 608 -4.36 -21.72 -3.80
C LEU A 608 -5.41 -21.39 -2.73
N THR A 609 -6.50 -20.74 -3.11
CA THR A 609 -7.57 -20.38 -2.16
C THR A 609 -8.33 -21.61 -1.63
N LEU A 610 -8.42 -22.66 -2.43
CA LEU A 610 -8.99 -23.95 -2.03
C LEU A 610 -8.00 -24.73 -1.15
N LEU A 611 -6.71 -24.77 -1.54
CA LEU A 611 -5.65 -25.44 -0.78
C LEU A 611 -5.53 -24.87 0.64
N ILE A 612 -5.47 -23.54 0.77
CA ILE A 612 -5.41 -22.87 2.08
C ILE A 612 -6.69 -23.13 2.90
N GLY A 613 -7.84 -23.27 2.24
CA GLY A 613 -9.10 -23.56 2.92
C GLY A 613 -9.20 -25.00 3.44
N LEU A 614 -8.72 -25.97 2.66
CA LEU A 614 -8.69 -27.39 3.02
C LEU A 614 -7.55 -27.74 4.00
N TYR A 615 -6.40 -27.06 3.89
CA TYR A 615 -5.22 -27.30 4.71
C TYR A 615 -4.69 -25.98 5.32
N PRO A 616 -5.41 -25.40 6.29
CA PRO A 616 -5.08 -24.09 6.86
C PRO A 616 -3.92 -24.13 7.87
N GLU A 617 -3.65 -25.29 8.46
CA GLU A 617 -2.82 -25.44 9.68
C GLU A 617 -1.41 -24.82 9.57
N PRO A 618 -0.62 -25.05 8.51
CA PRO A 618 0.72 -24.46 8.43
C PRO A 618 0.69 -22.94 8.36
N LEU A 619 -0.23 -22.40 7.56
CA LEU A 619 -0.38 -20.95 7.42
C LEU A 619 -0.92 -20.34 8.73
N LEU A 620 -1.88 -21.00 9.36
CA LEU A 620 -2.48 -20.54 10.62
C LEU A 620 -1.42 -20.47 11.73
N ALA A 621 -0.56 -21.48 11.85
CA ALA A 621 0.54 -21.49 12.82
C ALA A 621 1.51 -20.32 12.58
N MET A 622 1.93 -20.09 11.32
CA MET A 622 2.77 -18.94 10.98
C MET A 622 2.10 -17.60 11.33
N ILE A 623 0.80 -17.47 11.05
CA ILE A 623 0.05 -16.24 11.33
C ILE A 623 -0.09 -15.99 12.83
N GLN A 624 -0.31 -17.04 13.63
CA GLN A 624 -0.36 -16.92 15.08
C GLN A 624 1.00 -16.49 15.65
N ASN A 625 2.09 -17.06 15.15
CA ASN A 625 3.45 -16.65 15.52
C ASN A 625 3.74 -15.21 15.09
N ALA A 626 3.28 -14.80 13.90
CA ALA A 626 3.42 -13.43 13.41
C ALA A 626 2.66 -12.43 14.28
N ALA A 627 1.42 -12.76 14.68
CA ALA A 627 0.61 -11.96 15.57
C ALA A 627 1.23 -11.84 16.97
N ALA A 628 1.78 -12.94 17.51
CA ALA A 628 2.50 -12.94 18.78
C ALA A 628 3.77 -12.08 18.72
N GLY A 629 4.56 -12.20 17.65
CA GLY A 629 5.78 -11.40 17.47
C GLY A 629 5.54 -9.90 17.29
N LEU A 630 4.35 -9.50 16.83
CA LEU A 630 3.95 -8.09 16.79
C LEU A 630 3.54 -7.56 18.17
N ALA A 631 2.86 -8.37 18.97
CA ALA A 631 2.42 -8.01 20.32
C ALA A 631 3.60 -7.97 21.31
N GLU A 632 4.56 -8.88 21.14
CA GLU A 632 5.78 -8.96 21.94
C GLU A 632 7.01 -8.79 21.03
N PRO A 633 7.38 -7.54 20.67
CA PRO A 633 8.42 -7.29 19.66
C PRO A 633 9.85 -7.46 20.19
N SER A 634 10.08 -8.24 21.24
CA SER A 634 11.41 -8.43 21.85
C SER A 634 12.41 -9.02 20.86
N ALA A 635 12.02 -10.06 20.12
CA ALA A 635 12.86 -10.66 19.07
C ALA A 635 13.17 -9.66 17.95
N TYR A 636 12.19 -8.84 17.55
CA TYR A 636 12.37 -7.78 16.56
C TYR A 636 13.38 -6.73 17.07
N VAL A 637 13.19 -6.23 18.29
CA VAL A 637 14.07 -5.24 18.90
C VAL A 637 15.50 -5.78 19.05
N ASN A 638 15.65 -7.02 19.50
CA ASN A 638 16.96 -7.66 19.66
C ASN A 638 17.67 -7.91 18.32
N SER A 639 16.92 -8.14 17.23
CA SER A 639 17.50 -8.25 15.89
C SER A 639 18.09 -6.92 15.40
N VAL A 640 17.51 -5.80 15.82
CA VAL A 640 18.00 -4.45 15.50
C VAL A 640 19.14 -4.03 16.44
N PHE A 641 19.07 -4.38 17.73
CA PHE A 641 20.07 -4.05 18.76
C PHE A 641 20.73 -5.30 19.38
N PRO A 642 21.59 -6.02 18.62
CA PRO A 642 22.26 -7.23 19.11
C PRO A 642 23.37 -6.85 20.12
N GLY A 643 23.01 -6.81 21.41
CA GLY A 643 23.94 -6.48 22.51
C GLY A 643 23.34 -5.63 23.63
N GLY A 644 22.09 -5.16 23.48
CA GLY A 644 21.55 -4.10 24.34
C GLY A 644 21.93 -2.71 23.81
N PRO A 645 21.44 -1.63 24.45
CA PRO A 645 21.73 -0.25 24.02
C PRO A 645 23.21 0.10 24.08
#